data_AF-A0A961FTH1-F1
#
_entry.id   AF-A0A961FTH1-F1
#
_cell.length_a   1.000
_cell.length_b   1.000
_cell.length_c   1.000
_cell.angle_alpha   90.00
_cell.angle_beta   90.00
_cell.angle_gamma   90.00
#
_symmetry.space_group_name_H-M   'P 1'
#
loop_
_entity.id
_entity.type
_entity.pdbx_description
1 polymer ?
#
loop_
_entity_poly.entity_id
_entity_poly.type
_entity_poly.pdbx_seq_one_letter_code
_entity_poly.pdbx_strand_id
1 'polypeptide(L)'
;MNRVAPSTVNAANRRERGVSLLTTLIILSAISLTVISFLSLMRHESMISDFQADDLRADLAVAAAFEDAKSLLIDHTATDDYLVSAITVTDSLTGLPTRYTFISQPGAEQLAHIPLFAGGREQSAGMPRLNHASTALLASKAQEAPKVDFEGSLPVSRDLRTFQITHLVNGTPQLENPHPETRLITPTTNSNGDKRIRYTYWIEDLQGLPNLDAVGSWTDDFDAGDTELLAANQIRYGYGPNDARTGTSSGSQAGLRFEIPGSLSRFGFQFPQSFRGQSAVGQMAPGLSPREIFLHPWDSAAFEAEDHPFAHANELAAERFWLAGSGVPRKSGTQSENRFSVGLLPYYERPLIPWGHDYQEEGSPRYSINRLVRQKDVDEITRIIETNLPKFTDRKGGFPHDYVKTVAANVIDYADEDSEPTFLGGVYRGVDSYPIVNEIFFRFLYEKTRRGDEIVHHLTATPYAEFWNSTNQDSHLPQARLEFEFRKPFGFLGPDGAFNDFAATEPVRNDALSTPVSVDLRANEFKVVRMGDIEWEIPVFVPEGVVDTPISLIAETVGSGKATKGHFEIHLNNPASPGTPPLHQESSDGFKFREFSLSANKDDDSVPNKGDHFRDGDYFWRSTAPCLTSTGPKTYSNYGDPWMGLYTSSQQEEIYYVNDGTPGGRNFRFSKSDDGQWFKNQQRFHDWPDKGYTPEEPSGPPRSLNSSKPYEVTPDQAETSLAVPTDPAMAPFRINNSGRYWSVSELGNLHDHHMWHPQPTGGYDYPSNQAYDNDPEHLVWDLPDEAEADSRWGGGSTLRIGRKEFTKFDKPGMRASQLLDLFHAGINGTNLTINAGTSADYEAYDPRDHQPPPTGRTSADATSFPYSAIYTQEDHAESPFRKIYGQLNLNSVPTVLEIETILRGMFSSSALMVDPANTDQLVGPTFLQETDPKRAPTHGLDPDACSRIARRLLADRPYYSPSHLARVVGQLVQEEDAMPKTKIEGKDRQFFNDAEAEETFARLFNLTNFSSRHFRIFAYGEVLAPKSAEPVVIGRSAKVFEVFLRPVRDNATHEIDHVECEVLSVTDL
;
A
#
# COMPACT_ATOMS: atom_id res chain seq x y z
N MET A 1 115.16 48.32 -82.84
CA MET A 1 114.88 47.43 -83.99
C MET A 1 113.49 46.82 -83.80
N ASN A 2 112.61 47.08 -84.77
CA ASN A 2 111.35 46.43 -85.15
C ASN A 2 110.42 45.71 -84.13
N ARG A 3 109.20 46.28 -84.02
CA ARG A 3 107.82 45.70 -84.05
C ARG A 3 107.49 44.47 -83.20
N VAL A 4 106.34 44.52 -82.49
CA VAL A 4 105.02 43.94 -82.91
C VAL A 4 103.92 44.37 -81.90
N ALA A 5 102.69 44.51 -82.42
CA ALA A 5 101.45 45.01 -81.82
C ALA A 5 100.76 44.00 -80.86
N PRO A 6 99.69 44.41 -80.11
CA PRO A 6 99.13 43.66 -78.99
C PRO A 6 97.94 42.76 -79.39
N SER A 7 97.71 41.68 -78.63
CA SER A 7 96.46 40.91 -78.65
C SER A 7 95.77 40.97 -77.29
N THR A 8 94.53 41.46 -77.32
CA THR A 8 93.57 41.54 -76.23
C THR A 8 92.81 40.23 -76.11
N VAL A 9 93.04 39.44 -75.06
CA VAL A 9 92.09 38.41 -74.60
C VAL A 9 92.24 38.21 -73.08
N ASN A 10 91.22 38.57 -72.31
CA ASN A 10 90.69 37.86 -71.12
C ASN A 10 89.95 38.80 -70.16
N ALA A 11 88.73 39.18 -70.53
CA ALA A 11 87.75 39.80 -69.64
C ALA A 11 86.52 38.89 -69.42
N ALA A 12 86.70 37.56 -69.40
CA ALA A 12 85.60 36.60 -69.25
C ALA A 12 85.56 35.86 -67.89
N ASN A 13 86.63 35.89 -67.07
CA ASN A 13 86.72 35.03 -65.85
C ASN A 13 86.33 35.70 -64.52
N ARG A 14 85.64 36.85 -64.51
CA ARG A 14 85.18 37.50 -63.25
C ARG A 14 83.68 37.36 -62.95
N ARG A 15 82.85 36.82 -63.85
CA ARG A 15 81.40 36.64 -63.59
C ARG A 15 81.02 35.31 -62.93
N GLU A 16 81.86 34.28 -62.98
CA GLU A 16 81.51 32.94 -62.45
C GLU A 16 81.70 32.78 -60.92
N ARG A 17 82.49 33.66 -60.27
CA ARG A 17 82.72 33.58 -58.81
C ARG A 17 81.59 34.18 -57.95
N GLY A 18 80.77 35.07 -58.50
CA GLY A 18 79.62 35.66 -57.79
C GLY A 18 78.41 34.71 -57.72
N VAL A 19 78.21 33.89 -58.76
CA VAL A 19 77.10 32.93 -58.83
C VAL A 19 77.35 31.76 -57.87
N SER A 20 78.56 31.19 -57.85
CA SER A 20 78.90 30.09 -56.94
C SER A 20 78.68 30.44 -55.46
N LEU A 21 79.04 31.65 -55.02
CA LEU A 21 78.78 32.09 -53.64
C LEU A 21 77.27 32.18 -53.36
N LEU A 22 76.49 32.75 -54.29
CA LEU A 22 75.04 32.88 -54.15
C LEU A 22 74.35 31.50 -54.11
N THR A 23 74.76 30.58 -54.98
CA THR A 23 74.23 29.20 -54.99
C THR A 23 74.60 28.47 -53.71
N THR A 24 75.83 28.64 -53.21
CA THR A 24 76.26 28.02 -51.94
C THR A 24 75.46 28.57 -50.77
N LEU A 25 75.23 29.89 -50.71
CA LEU A 25 74.41 30.54 -49.68
C LEU A 25 72.94 30.08 -49.72
N ILE A 26 72.37 29.93 -50.91
CA ILE A 26 71.00 29.41 -51.09
C ILE A 26 70.92 27.95 -50.64
N ILE A 27 71.89 27.11 -51.02
CA ILE A 27 71.95 25.71 -50.59
C ILE A 27 72.12 25.61 -49.07
N LEU A 28 73.02 26.40 -48.48
CA LEU A 28 73.27 26.39 -47.04
C LEU A 28 72.05 26.90 -46.24
N SER A 29 71.34 27.91 -46.77
CA SER A 29 70.09 28.40 -46.19
C SER A 29 68.97 27.35 -46.29
N ALA A 30 68.86 26.67 -47.43
CA ALA A 30 67.90 25.58 -47.62
C ALA A 30 68.18 24.41 -46.67
N ILE A 31 69.45 23.98 -46.53
CA ILE A 31 69.84 22.93 -45.59
C ILE A 31 69.55 23.37 -44.14
N SER A 32 69.87 24.60 -43.77
CA SER A 32 69.61 25.13 -42.43
C SER A 32 68.11 25.17 -42.11
N LEU A 33 67.28 25.60 -43.06
CA LEU A 33 65.82 25.57 -42.93
C LEU A 33 65.30 24.14 -42.77
N THR A 34 65.80 23.18 -43.55
CA THR A 34 65.40 21.78 -43.42
C THR A 34 65.78 21.19 -42.06
N VAL A 35 66.98 21.49 -41.54
CA VAL A 35 67.42 21.03 -40.21
C VAL A 35 66.58 21.65 -39.09
N ILE A 36 66.28 22.96 -39.17
CA ILE A 36 65.44 23.65 -38.19
C ILE A 36 64.02 23.07 -38.22
N SER A 37 63.44 22.88 -39.41
CA SER A 37 62.12 22.27 -39.57
C SER A 37 62.08 20.84 -39.04
N PHE A 38 63.11 20.03 -39.31
CA PHE A 38 63.21 18.66 -38.79
C PHE A 38 63.31 18.63 -37.26
N LEU A 39 64.16 19.48 -36.66
CA LEU A 39 64.28 19.57 -35.20
C LEU A 39 62.99 20.10 -34.54
N SER A 40 62.28 21.02 -35.21
CA SER A 40 60.98 21.50 -34.75
C SER A 40 59.91 20.40 -34.81
N LEU A 41 59.91 19.60 -35.88
CA LEU A 41 58.97 18.49 -36.05
C LEU A 41 59.24 17.39 -35.00
N MET A 42 60.51 17.02 -34.78
CA MET A 42 60.88 16.05 -33.73
C MET A 42 60.51 16.54 -32.33
N ARG A 43 60.65 17.83 -32.04
CA ARG A 43 60.17 18.41 -30.78
C ARG A 43 58.65 18.34 -30.67
N HIS A 44 57.93 18.62 -31.75
CA HIS A 44 56.47 18.55 -31.77
C HIS A 44 55.96 17.12 -31.59
N GLU A 45 56.56 16.14 -32.28
CA GLU A 45 56.26 14.72 -32.11
C GLU A 45 56.57 14.22 -30.71
N SER A 46 57.71 14.63 -30.12
CA SER A 46 58.04 14.31 -28.73
C SER A 46 57.01 14.90 -27.77
N MET A 47 56.59 16.16 -27.96
CA MET A 47 55.56 16.79 -27.11
C MET A 47 54.20 16.10 -27.26
N ILE A 48 53.79 15.73 -28.48
CA ILE A 48 52.55 14.99 -28.71
C ILE A 48 52.62 13.59 -28.07
N SER A 49 53.76 12.89 -28.21
CA SER A 49 53.95 11.57 -27.61
C SER A 49 53.96 11.63 -26.09
N ASP A 50 54.56 12.66 -25.50
CA ASP A 50 54.54 12.87 -24.05
C ASP A 50 53.13 13.20 -23.56
N PHE A 51 52.39 14.04 -24.30
CA PHE A 51 51.00 14.36 -24.02
C PHE A 51 50.10 13.12 -24.10
N GLN A 52 50.21 12.32 -25.15
CA GLN A 52 49.46 11.06 -25.28
C GLN A 52 49.83 10.05 -24.18
N ALA A 53 51.10 9.99 -23.79
CA ALA A 53 51.52 9.13 -22.70
C ALA A 53 51.01 9.62 -21.34
N ASP A 54 50.86 10.92 -21.15
CA ASP A 54 50.31 11.52 -19.93
C ASP A 54 48.79 11.39 -19.87
N ASP A 55 48.10 11.50 -21.00
CA ASP A 55 46.67 11.23 -21.14
C ASP A 55 46.36 9.75 -20.83
N LEU A 56 47.12 8.82 -21.40
CA LEU A 56 47.01 7.39 -21.10
C LEU A 56 47.26 7.10 -19.61
N ARG A 57 48.21 7.79 -18.98
CA ARG A 57 48.47 7.66 -17.53
C ARG A 57 47.33 8.23 -16.69
N ALA A 58 46.71 9.32 -17.13
CA ALA A 58 45.54 9.89 -16.45
C ALA A 58 44.35 8.92 -16.55
N ASP A 59 44.16 8.29 -17.71
CA ASP A 59 43.17 7.22 -17.91
C ASP A 59 43.44 6.00 -17.03
N LEU A 60 44.70 5.61 -16.83
CA LEU A 60 45.06 4.57 -15.87
C LEU A 60 44.75 4.98 -14.42
N ALA A 61 44.89 6.26 -14.08
CA ALA A 61 44.53 6.78 -12.77
C ALA A 61 42.99 6.75 -12.57
N VAL A 62 42.21 7.08 -13.60
CA VAL A 62 40.75 6.92 -13.61
C VAL A 62 40.35 5.45 -13.47
N ALA A 63 41.03 4.53 -14.16
CA ALA A 63 40.78 3.10 -14.02
C ALA A 63 41.08 2.60 -12.60
N ALA A 64 42.13 3.12 -11.95
CA ALA A 64 42.44 2.82 -10.57
C ALA A 64 41.37 3.36 -9.60
N ALA A 65 40.87 4.59 -9.82
CA ALA A 65 39.73 5.13 -9.07
C ALA A 65 38.48 4.25 -9.21
N PHE A 66 38.18 3.80 -10.43
CA PHE A 66 37.05 2.93 -10.70
C PHE A 66 37.19 1.58 -9.99
N GLU A 67 38.35 0.92 -10.06
CA GLU A 67 38.55 -0.38 -9.40
C GLU A 67 38.51 -0.28 -7.86
N ASP A 68 38.98 0.83 -7.27
CA ASP A 68 38.86 1.08 -5.83
C ASP A 68 37.40 1.27 -5.42
N ALA A 69 36.67 2.13 -6.13
CA ALA A 69 35.23 2.36 -5.94
C ALA A 69 34.40 1.07 -6.13
N LYS A 70 34.73 0.27 -7.14
CA LYS A 70 34.09 -1.01 -7.43
C LYS A 70 34.35 -2.03 -6.33
N SER A 71 35.58 -2.12 -5.83
CA SER A 71 35.92 -3.04 -4.74
C SER A 71 35.14 -2.69 -3.48
N LEU A 72 35.10 -1.39 -3.12
CA LEU A 72 34.29 -0.88 -2.01
C LEU A 72 32.81 -1.29 -2.13
N LEU A 73 32.21 -1.11 -3.32
CA LEU A 73 30.82 -1.50 -3.58
C LEU A 73 30.59 -3.01 -3.46
N ILE A 74 31.50 -3.83 -4.01
CA ILE A 74 31.37 -5.30 -3.94
C ILE A 74 31.46 -5.77 -2.48
N ASP A 75 32.44 -5.28 -1.73
CA ASP A 75 32.69 -5.70 -0.35
C ASP A 75 31.50 -5.36 0.56
N HIS A 76 30.91 -4.19 0.40
CA HIS A 76 29.81 -3.72 1.27
C HIS A 76 28.40 -4.03 0.76
N THR A 77 28.28 -4.67 -0.40
CA THR A 77 26.99 -5.20 -0.91
C THR A 77 26.99 -6.71 -1.09
N ALA A 78 27.97 -7.42 -0.49
CA ALA A 78 28.09 -8.88 -0.58
C ALA A 78 26.88 -9.64 -0.01
N THR A 79 26.08 -9.00 0.86
CA THR A 79 24.83 -9.53 1.42
C THR A 79 23.65 -8.64 1.00
N ASP A 80 22.42 -9.00 1.38
CA ASP A 80 21.26 -8.10 1.28
C ASP A 80 21.05 -7.27 2.58
N ASP A 81 21.93 -7.42 3.57
CA ASP A 81 21.82 -6.74 4.88
C ASP A 81 22.52 -5.38 4.86
N TYR A 82 22.01 -4.47 4.05
CA TYR A 82 22.50 -3.09 3.97
C TYR A 82 21.42 -2.13 3.47
N LEU A 83 21.62 -0.85 3.75
CA LEU A 83 20.83 0.25 3.20
C LEU A 83 21.76 1.26 2.53
N VAL A 84 21.24 1.98 1.55
CA VAL A 84 21.97 3.08 0.90
C VAL A 84 21.29 4.38 1.27
N SER A 85 22.05 5.31 1.83
CA SER A 85 21.56 6.58 2.32
C SER A 85 22.35 7.74 1.75
N ALA A 86 21.72 8.89 1.60
CA ALA A 86 22.38 10.13 1.22
C ALA A 86 22.09 11.23 2.24
N ILE A 87 23.10 12.04 2.53
CA ILE A 87 22.98 13.26 3.35
C ILE A 87 23.38 14.46 2.52
N THR A 88 22.80 15.61 2.80
CA THR A 88 23.15 16.87 2.13
C THR A 88 23.83 17.79 3.13
N VAL A 89 25.05 18.21 2.81
CA VAL A 89 25.85 19.13 3.63
C VAL A 89 26.03 20.44 2.86
N THR A 90 25.83 21.56 3.53
CA THR A 90 26.17 22.87 2.97
C THR A 90 27.68 23.00 2.88
N ASP A 91 28.18 23.17 1.65
CA ASP A 91 29.59 23.39 1.40
C ASP A 91 30.06 24.70 2.02
N SER A 92 31.11 24.65 2.84
CA SER A 92 31.57 25.81 3.59
C SER A 92 32.18 26.93 2.73
N LEU A 93 32.62 26.62 1.49
CA LEU A 93 33.26 27.57 0.59
C LEU A 93 32.27 28.18 -0.41
N THR A 94 31.39 27.36 -1.01
CA THR A 94 30.41 27.82 -2.01
C THR A 94 29.08 28.23 -1.38
N GLY A 95 28.78 27.76 -0.18
CA GLY A 95 27.46 27.90 0.45
C GLY A 95 26.36 27.07 -0.22
N LEU A 96 26.71 26.24 -1.21
CA LEU A 96 25.76 25.40 -1.94
C LEU A 96 25.62 24.03 -1.27
N PRO A 97 24.43 23.40 -1.34
CA PRO A 97 24.25 22.03 -0.87
C PRO A 97 25.10 21.06 -1.69
N THR A 98 25.68 20.06 -1.05
CA THR A 98 26.41 18.94 -1.67
C THR A 98 25.90 17.65 -1.03
N ARG A 99 25.34 16.73 -1.83
CA ARG A 99 24.95 15.39 -1.35
C ARG A 99 26.18 14.54 -1.06
N TYR A 100 26.11 13.53 -0.20
CA TYR A 100 27.15 12.52 0.02
C TYR A 100 26.45 11.19 0.28
N THR A 101 26.86 10.13 -0.43
CA THR A 101 26.22 8.81 -0.34
C THR A 101 27.01 7.89 0.59
N PHE A 102 26.28 7.04 1.32
CA PHE A 102 26.82 6.07 2.26
C PHE A 102 26.10 4.72 2.08
N ILE A 103 26.84 3.62 2.18
CA ILE A 103 26.25 2.31 2.52
C ILE A 103 26.20 2.25 4.04
N SER A 104 25.07 1.86 4.62
CA SER A 104 24.99 1.55 6.05
C SER A 104 24.70 0.08 6.25
N GLN A 105 25.51 -0.59 7.07
CA GLN A 105 25.38 -2.00 7.40
C GLN A 105 24.90 -2.10 8.85
N PRO A 106 23.62 -2.44 9.08
CA PRO A 106 23.11 -2.66 10.42
C PRO A 106 23.67 -3.98 10.97
N GLY A 107 23.91 -4.00 12.29
CA GLY A 107 24.26 -5.21 13.02
C GLY A 107 23.59 -5.21 14.40
N ALA A 108 23.85 -6.25 15.19
CA ALA A 108 23.15 -6.48 16.46
C ALA A 108 23.25 -5.32 17.48
N GLU A 109 24.38 -4.61 17.51
CA GLU A 109 24.60 -3.51 18.45
C GLU A 109 25.01 -2.19 17.78
N GLN A 110 25.52 -2.26 16.56
CA GLN A 110 26.15 -1.13 15.88
C GLN A 110 25.66 -1.01 14.44
N LEU A 111 25.65 0.22 13.97
CA LEU A 111 25.38 0.60 12.60
C LEU A 111 26.66 1.17 12.00
N ALA A 112 27.25 0.48 11.03
CA ALA A 112 28.43 0.98 10.32
C ALA A 112 27.99 1.80 9.10
N HIS A 113 28.55 2.98 8.92
CA HIS A 113 28.33 3.87 7.79
C HIS A 113 29.62 3.97 6.97
N ILE A 114 29.58 3.42 5.77
CA ILE A 114 30.68 3.38 4.82
C ILE A 114 30.48 4.50 3.79
N PRO A 115 31.38 5.50 3.76
CA PRO A 115 31.30 6.60 2.81
C PRO A 115 31.59 6.13 1.38
N LEU A 116 30.77 6.53 0.42
CA LEU A 116 30.95 6.21 -0.99
C LEU A 116 31.67 7.32 -1.75
N PHE A 117 32.72 7.88 -1.16
CA PHE A 117 33.56 8.92 -1.73
C PHE A 117 35.00 8.78 -1.23
N ALA A 118 35.96 9.17 -2.07
CA ALA A 118 37.38 8.96 -1.77
C ALA A 118 37.84 9.71 -0.51
N GLY A 119 38.45 8.96 0.42
CA GLY A 119 39.00 9.45 1.67
C GLY A 119 37.97 9.82 2.74
N GLY A 120 36.70 9.45 2.55
CA GLY A 120 35.72 9.46 3.63
C GLY A 120 36.12 8.49 4.74
N ARG A 121 35.80 8.84 5.98
CA ARG A 121 36.06 8.00 7.15
C ARG A 121 34.83 7.15 7.48
N GLU A 122 35.03 5.85 7.67
CA GLU A 122 33.99 4.96 8.19
C GLU A 122 33.57 5.38 9.61
N GLN A 123 32.26 5.37 9.84
CA GLN A 123 31.68 5.75 11.12
C GLN A 123 30.86 4.60 11.67
N SER A 124 30.91 4.40 12.98
CA SER A 124 30.04 3.45 13.67
C SER A 124 29.17 4.21 14.66
N ALA A 125 27.88 3.95 14.58
CA ALA A 125 26.82 4.47 15.42
C ALA A 125 26.23 3.35 16.29
N GLY A 126 25.57 3.69 17.39
CA GLY A 126 24.81 2.70 18.14
C GLY A 126 23.53 2.36 17.38
N MET A 127 23.13 1.09 17.34
CA MET A 127 21.90 0.73 16.63
C MET A 127 20.69 1.45 17.26
N PRO A 128 19.89 2.22 16.50
CA PRO A 128 18.70 2.86 17.02
C PRO A 128 17.73 1.84 17.58
N ARG A 129 17.18 2.09 18.77
CA ARG A 129 16.17 1.21 19.36
C ARG A 129 14.76 1.66 18.96
N LEU A 130 14.34 1.18 17.80
CA LEU A 130 13.13 1.61 17.09
C LEU A 130 11.83 1.07 17.71
N ASN A 131 11.89 0.11 18.62
CA ASN A 131 10.69 -0.39 19.30
C ASN A 131 10.28 0.44 20.54
N HIS A 132 11.14 1.28 21.13
CA HIS A 132 10.90 1.96 22.42
C HIS A 132 9.78 3.04 22.42
N ALA A 133 9.38 3.54 23.60
CA ALA A 133 8.40 4.64 23.70
C ALA A 133 8.92 5.96 23.11
N SER A 134 10.24 6.16 23.06
CA SER A 134 10.87 7.32 22.44
C SER A 134 10.73 7.32 20.92
N THR A 135 10.23 6.24 20.30
CA THR A 135 10.14 6.16 18.85
C THR A 135 9.21 7.25 18.29
N ALA A 136 8.19 7.74 19.01
CA ALA A 136 7.38 8.89 18.57
C ALA A 136 8.24 10.18 18.40
N LEU A 137 9.26 10.36 19.24
CA LEU A 137 10.25 11.44 19.07
C LEU A 137 11.16 11.24 17.84
N LEU A 138 11.25 10.01 17.32
CA LEU A 138 12.02 9.68 16.10
C LEU A 138 11.25 10.06 14.82
N ALA A 139 9.92 10.21 14.86
CA ALA A 139 9.13 10.71 13.72
C ALA A 139 9.24 12.24 13.49
N SER A 140 9.99 12.93 14.36
CA SER A 140 10.26 14.37 14.27
C SER A 140 11.75 14.69 14.35
N LYS A 141 12.61 13.66 14.31
CA LYS A 141 14.06 13.79 14.39
C LYS A 141 14.73 12.70 13.56
N ALA A 142 15.63 13.14 12.68
CA ALA A 142 16.59 12.25 12.03
C ALA A 142 17.23 11.32 13.07
N GLN A 143 17.27 10.03 12.74
CA GLN A 143 18.10 9.06 13.46
C GLN A 143 19.59 9.39 13.29
N GLU A 144 20.50 8.66 13.96
CA GLU A 144 21.95 8.88 13.83
C GLU A 144 22.40 8.76 12.37
N ALA A 145 22.26 9.85 11.61
CA ALA A 145 22.60 9.93 10.22
C ALA A 145 24.12 9.92 10.08
N PRO A 146 24.65 9.37 8.98
CA PRO A 146 26.07 9.45 8.72
C PRO A 146 26.50 10.91 8.68
N LYS A 147 27.78 11.16 8.98
CA LYS A 147 28.40 12.48 8.90
C LYS A 147 29.48 12.44 7.83
N VAL A 148 29.64 13.54 7.10
CA VAL A 148 30.80 13.69 6.21
C VAL A 148 32.02 13.96 7.09
N ASP A 149 32.94 13.00 7.16
CA ASP A 149 34.25 13.15 7.78
C ASP A 149 35.30 12.53 6.86
N PHE A 150 36.53 13.05 6.89
CA PHE A 150 37.62 12.63 6.01
C PHE A 150 38.81 12.11 6.80
N GLU A 151 39.46 11.06 6.30
CA GLU A 151 40.64 10.50 6.95
C GLU A 151 41.90 11.37 6.77
N GLY A 152 42.61 11.59 7.88
CA GLY A 152 43.96 12.14 7.91
C GLY A 152 44.12 13.59 7.41
N SER A 153 45.37 13.94 7.09
CA SER A 153 45.78 15.27 6.61
C SER A 153 45.98 15.34 5.09
N LEU A 154 45.29 14.50 4.32
CA LEU A 154 45.38 14.50 2.86
C LEU A 154 44.94 15.87 2.28
N PRO A 155 45.18 16.18 1.01
CA PRO A 155 44.63 17.38 0.37
C PRO A 155 43.15 17.14 0.01
N VAL A 156 42.27 18.10 0.31
CA VAL A 156 40.91 18.12 -0.28
C VAL A 156 41.04 18.57 -1.73
N SER A 157 40.42 17.86 -2.66
CA SER A 157 40.26 18.24 -4.07
C SER A 157 38.79 18.51 -4.37
N ARG A 158 38.57 19.44 -5.29
CA ARG A 158 37.28 19.82 -5.87
C ARG A 158 37.32 19.75 -7.40
N ASP A 159 38.29 19.00 -7.93
CA ASP A 159 38.52 18.90 -9.37
C ASP A 159 37.51 17.94 -10.05
N LEU A 160 36.86 17.09 -9.26
CA LEU A 160 35.77 16.25 -9.72
C LEU A 160 34.52 17.09 -9.97
N ARG A 161 33.85 16.87 -11.11
CA ARG A 161 32.60 17.53 -11.47
C ARG A 161 31.47 16.50 -11.53
N THR A 162 30.40 16.71 -10.75
CA THR A 162 29.17 15.92 -10.75
C THR A 162 28.05 16.63 -11.52
N PHE A 163 26.96 15.92 -11.76
CA PHE A 163 25.77 16.51 -12.35
C PHE A 163 25.03 17.35 -11.32
N GLN A 164 24.66 18.59 -11.71
CA GLN A 164 23.87 19.47 -10.86
C GLN A 164 22.40 19.05 -10.87
N ILE A 165 21.78 19.12 -9.70
CA ILE A 165 20.33 19.00 -9.54
C ILE A 165 19.78 20.26 -8.86
N THR A 166 18.51 20.54 -9.09
CA THR A 166 17.81 21.64 -8.41
C THR A 166 17.15 21.16 -7.11
N HIS A 167 17.53 21.74 -5.97
CA HIS A 167 16.89 21.55 -4.67
C HIS A 167 15.78 22.58 -4.45
N LEU A 168 14.82 22.25 -3.58
CA LEU A 168 13.90 23.21 -3.00
C LEU A 168 14.30 23.49 -1.55
N VAL A 169 14.80 24.70 -1.30
CA VAL A 169 15.13 25.18 0.05
C VAL A 169 14.14 26.27 0.41
N ASN A 170 13.24 25.98 1.37
CA ASN A 170 12.14 26.87 1.75
C ASN A 170 11.28 27.32 0.56
N GLY A 171 11.02 26.41 -0.38
CA GLY A 171 10.24 26.70 -1.59
C GLY A 171 10.99 27.52 -2.66
N THR A 172 12.28 27.81 -2.47
CA THR A 172 13.09 28.48 -3.48
C THR A 172 14.01 27.46 -4.17
N PRO A 173 14.08 27.45 -5.52
CA PRO A 173 15.02 26.61 -6.23
C PRO A 173 16.47 27.03 -5.96
N GLN A 174 17.31 26.07 -5.61
CA GLN A 174 18.76 26.24 -5.43
C GLN A 174 19.52 25.12 -6.14
N LEU A 175 20.60 25.45 -6.83
CA LEU A 175 21.42 24.46 -7.52
C LEU A 175 22.37 23.75 -6.54
N GLU A 176 22.54 22.45 -6.72
CA GLU A 176 23.57 21.68 -6.05
C GLU A 176 24.97 22.12 -6.45
N ASN A 177 25.92 22.01 -5.53
CA ASN A 177 27.34 22.14 -5.81
C ASN A 177 27.81 21.03 -6.76
N PRO A 178 28.28 21.34 -7.99
CA PRO A 178 28.82 20.34 -8.90
C PRO A 178 30.21 19.84 -8.50
N HIS A 179 30.86 20.42 -7.49
CA HIS A 179 32.24 20.14 -7.14
C HIS A 179 32.32 19.65 -5.69
N PRO A 180 32.01 18.36 -5.44
CA PRO A 180 32.06 17.80 -4.11
C PRO A 180 33.49 17.77 -3.57
N GLU A 181 33.62 17.81 -2.25
CA GLU A 181 34.91 17.62 -1.59
C GLU A 181 35.28 16.13 -1.61
N THR A 182 36.45 15.82 -2.13
CA THR A 182 37.01 14.47 -2.12
C THR A 182 38.49 14.49 -1.77
N ARG A 183 39.09 13.34 -1.43
CA ARG A 183 40.54 13.24 -1.22
C ARG A 183 41.22 12.60 -2.43
N LEU A 184 42.38 13.15 -2.79
CA LEU A 184 43.22 12.55 -3.81
C LEU A 184 44.08 11.43 -3.21
N ILE A 185 43.81 10.20 -3.62
CA ILE A 185 44.53 8.99 -3.26
C ILE A 185 45.74 8.85 -4.18
N THR A 186 46.92 8.66 -3.59
CA THR A 186 48.15 8.36 -4.35
C THR A 186 48.47 6.88 -4.15
N PRO A 187 48.26 6.01 -5.16
CA PRO A 187 48.58 4.59 -5.01
C PRO A 187 50.07 4.41 -4.69
N THR A 188 50.37 3.50 -3.76
CA THR A 188 51.75 3.17 -3.38
C THR A 188 52.45 2.46 -4.53
N THR A 189 53.24 3.19 -5.32
CA THR A 189 54.06 2.61 -6.38
C THR A 189 55.48 2.35 -5.86
N ASN A 190 55.99 1.13 -6.07
CA ASN A 190 57.35 0.71 -5.69
C ASN A 190 58.45 1.23 -6.63
N SER A 191 58.16 2.21 -7.49
CA SER A 191 59.08 2.67 -8.52
C SER A 191 59.62 4.07 -8.21
N ASN A 192 60.94 4.23 -8.36
CA ASN A 192 61.63 5.53 -8.49
C ASN A 192 61.22 6.28 -9.78
N GLY A 193 59.97 6.15 -10.22
CA GLY A 193 59.44 6.75 -11.44
C GLY A 193 59.30 8.26 -11.28
N ASP A 194 59.66 8.98 -12.35
CA ASP A 194 59.63 10.45 -12.40
C ASP A 194 58.20 11.02 -12.36
N LYS A 195 57.16 10.28 -12.78
CA LYS A 195 55.76 10.76 -12.78
C LYS A 195 54.94 10.04 -11.70
N ARG A 196 54.14 10.80 -10.94
CA ARG A 196 53.22 10.27 -9.93
C ARG A 196 51.79 10.37 -10.45
N ILE A 197 50.98 9.35 -10.19
CA ILE A 197 49.54 9.40 -10.45
C ILE A 197 48.80 9.56 -9.14
N ARG A 198 47.68 10.28 -9.17
CA ARG A 198 46.73 10.36 -8.07
C ARG A 198 45.32 10.35 -8.64
N TYR A 199 44.37 9.87 -7.86
CA TYR A 199 42.99 9.76 -8.31
C TYR A 199 42.02 10.05 -7.17
N THR A 200 40.76 10.28 -7.52
CA THR A 200 39.64 10.40 -6.59
C THR A 200 38.39 9.84 -7.24
N TYR A 201 37.39 9.50 -6.44
CA TYR A 201 36.09 9.05 -6.91
C TYR A 201 34.97 9.53 -6.00
N TRP A 202 33.77 9.47 -6.57
CA TRP A 202 32.51 9.82 -5.94
C TRP A 202 31.41 8.92 -6.48
N ILE A 203 30.56 8.39 -5.62
CA ILE A 203 29.52 7.45 -6.00
C ILE A 203 28.14 8.03 -5.63
N GLU A 204 27.25 8.05 -6.61
CA GLU A 204 25.83 8.39 -6.45
C GLU A 204 24.98 7.13 -6.59
N ASP A 205 23.87 7.09 -5.86
CA ASP A 205 22.86 6.06 -6.03
C ASP A 205 21.90 6.43 -7.17
N LEU A 206 21.80 5.58 -8.19
CA LEU A 206 20.87 5.78 -9.30
C LEU A 206 19.44 5.44 -8.92
N GLN A 207 19.22 4.55 -7.95
CA GLN A 207 17.88 4.26 -7.45
C GLN A 207 17.36 5.37 -6.54
N GLY A 208 18.19 6.32 -6.11
CA GLY A 208 17.71 7.56 -5.47
C GLY A 208 16.97 8.50 -6.43
N LEU A 209 16.94 8.19 -7.74
CA LEU A 209 16.24 8.95 -8.76
C LEU A 209 15.01 8.17 -9.27
N PRO A 210 13.92 8.85 -9.69
CA PRO A 210 12.78 8.17 -10.28
C PRO A 210 13.19 7.40 -11.54
N ASN A 211 12.80 6.14 -11.60
CA ASN A 211 13.05 5.28 -12.74
C ASN A 211 11.95 5.42 -13.78
N LEU A 212 12.25 6.04 -14.93
CA LEU A 212 11.29 6.23 -16.02
C LEU A 212 10.72 4.91 -16.55
N ASP A 213 11.47 3.81 -16.45
CA ASP A 213 10.98 2.49 -16.87
C ASP A 213 9.80 2.03 -16.00
N ALA A 214 9.80 2.45 -14.74
CA ALA A 214 8.77 2.12 -13.75
C ALA A 214 7.66 3.18 -13.73
N VAL A 215 7.99 4.47 -13.54
CA VAL A 215 6.96 5.52 -13.36
C VAL A 215 6.41 6.09 -14.66
N GLY A 216 7.03 5.83 -15.81
CA GLY A 216 6.62 6.48 -17.07
C GLY A 216 6.70 8.01 -17.02
N SER A 217 6.25 8.66 -18.10
CA SER A 217 6.36 10.12 -18.23
C SER A 217 5.30 10.66 -19.19
N TRP A 218 4.75 11.84 -18.88
CA TRP A 218 3.67 12.44 -19.67
C TRP A 218 4.20 13.32 -20.82
N THR A 219 3.49 13.38 -21.95
CA THR A 219 3.80 14.28 -23.07
C THR A 219 2.57 15.11 -23.44
N ASP A 220 2.65 16.43 -23.26
CA ASP A 220 1.63 17.39 -23.69
C ASP A 220 1.49 17.49 -25.22
N ASP A 221 2.57 17.20 -25.96
CA ASP A 221 2.69 17.49 -27.40
C ASP A 221 1.99 16.50 -28.34
N PHE A 222 0.95 15.79 -27.90
CA PHE A 222 0.15 14.95 -28.80
C PHE A 222 -0.89 15.75 -29.60
N ASP A 223 -0.42 16.79 -30.30
CA ASP A 223 -1.22 17.44 -31.33
C ASP A 223 -1.32 16.48 -32.53
N ALA A 224 -2.53 16.01 -32.83
CA ALA A 224 -2.80 14.94 -33.80
C ALA A 224 -2.37 15.23 -35.27
N GLY A 225 -1.66 16.35 -35.52
CA GLY A 225 -1.22 16.82 -36.83
C GLY A 225 0.13 16.29 -37.32
N ASP A 226 1.13 16.13 -36.45
CA ASP A 226 2.52 15.82 -36.87
C ASP A 226 2.82 14.31 -36.82
N THR A 227 2.36 13.60 -37.86
CA THR A 227 2.24 12.13 -37.86
C THR A 227 3.37 11.35 -38.53
N GLU A 228 4.40 11.99 -39.12
CA GLU A 228 5.35 11.29 -39.99
C GLU A 228 6.78 11.09 -39.46
N LEU A 229 7.27 11.85 -38.47
CA LEU A 229 8.69 11.79 -38.06
C LEU A 229 8.98 11.18 -36.68
N LEU A 230 7.97 11.05 -35.81
CA LEU A 230 8.18 10.57 -34.43
C LEU A 230 7.56 9.19 -34.12
N ALA A 231 6.72 8.65 -35.01
CA ALA A 231 6.03 7.37 -34.82
C ALA A 231 6.93 6.12 -34.99
N ALA A 232 8.17 6.29 -35.48
CA ALA A 232 9.10 5.17 -35.72
C ALA A 232 10.14 4.97 -34.60
N ASN A 233 10.21 5.89 -33.62
CA ASN A 233 11.36 6.04 -32.72
C ASN A 233 11.03 5.87 -31.22
N GLN A 234 9.91 5.23 -30.89
CA GLN A 234 9.48 5.06 -29.49
C GLN A 234 10.09 3.79 -28.88
N ILE A 235 11.14 4.01 -28.09
CA ILE A 235 11.93 2.98 -27.42
C ILE A 235 11.31 2.67 -26.06
N ARG A 236 11.08 1.37 -25.79
CA ARG A 236 10.74 0.88 -24.45
C ARG A 236 11.97 0.97 -23.57
N TYR A 237 11.93 1.83 -22.57
CA TYR A 237 13.00 1.92 -21.58
C TYR A 237 12.94 0.69 -20.65
N GLY A 238 14.07 0.00 -20.46
CA GLY A 238 14.17 -1.22 -19.63
C GLY A 238 13.90 -2.57 -20.32
N TYR A 239 13.29 -2.60 -21.51
CA TYR A 239 13.10 -3.82 -22.33
C TYR A 239 13.55 -3.57 -23.77
N GLY A 240 14.72 -2.96 -23.92
CA GLY A 240 15.30 -2.70 -25.22
C GLY A 240 15.54 -4.00 -26.01
N PRO A 241 15.77 -3.92 -27.33
CA PRO A 241 16.08 -5.09 -28.17
C PRO A 241 17.33 -5.88 -27.76
N ASN A 242 18.11 -5.37 -26.80
CA ASN A 242 19.29 -6.01 -26.21
C ASN A 242 19.03 -6.53 -24.78
N ASP A 243 17.78 -6.55 -24.32
CA ASP A 243 17.42 -7.13 -23.03
C ASP A 243 17.77 -8.62 -23.01
N ALA A 244 18.73 -8.99 -22.16
CA ALA A 244 19.21 -10.36 -22.01
C ALA A 244 18.10 -11.36 -21.61
N ARG A 245 16.96 -10.88 -21.09
CA ARG A 245 15.76 -11.68 -20.80
C ARG A 245 15.05 -12.19 -22.05
N THR A 246 15.28 -11.59 -23.23
CA THR A 246 14.66 -12.05 -24.50
C THR A 246 15.27 -13.34 -25.07
N GLY A 247 16.20 -13.95 -24.33
CA GLY A 247 16.81 -15.23 -24.67
C GLY A 247 17.80 -15.10 -25.81
N THR A 248 19.08 -15.33 -25.51
CA THR A 248 20.10 -15.55 -26.54
C THR A 248 19.93 -16.94 -27.15
N SER A 249 18.84 -17.18 -27.89
CA SER A 249 18.79 -18.36 -28.75
C SER A 249 19.73 -18.10 -29.93
N SER A 250 20.86 -18.80 -29.90
CA SER A 250 21.87 -18.83 -30.94
C SER A 250 21.25 -19.04 -32.33
N GLY A 251 21.29 -18.00 -33.19
CA GLY A 251 21.04 -18.14 -34.61
C GLY A 251 20.06 -17.13 -35.19
N SER A 252 20.56 -15.98 -35.64
CA SER A 252 19.98 -15.13 -36.70
C SER A 252 18.54 -14.58 -36.56
N GLN A 253 17.82 -14.85 -35.48
CA GLN A 253 16.59 -14.12 -35.17
C GLN A 253 16.94 -12.99 -34.21
N ALA A 254 16.74 -11.76 -34.68
CA ALA A 254 16.63 -10.60 -33.80
C ALA A 254 15.68 -10.98 -32.65
N GLY A 255 16.11 -10.70 -31.40
CA GLY A 255 15.39 -11.07 -30.19
C GLY A 255 13.89 -10.82 -30.36
N LEU A 256 13.08 -11.80 -29.92
CA LEU A 256 11.63 -11.82 -30.02
C LEU A 256 11.07 -10.41 -29.77
N ARG A 257 10.82 -9.67 -30.86
CA ARG A 257 9.98 -8.49 -30.79
C ARG A 257 8.62 -9.03 -30.40
N PHE A 258 8.07 -8.55 -29.30
CA PHE A 258 6.65 -8.74 -29.01
C PHE A 258 5.88 -8.11 -30.19
N GLU A 259 5.51 -8.91 -31.17
CA GLU A 259 4.61 -8.48 -32.24
C GLU A 259 3.22 -8.34 -31.63
N ILE A 260 2.80 -7.10 -31.37
CA ILE A 260 1.44 -6.78 -30.95
C ILE A 260 0.51 -7.10 -32.14
N PRO A 261 -0.43 -8.06 -32.03
CA PRO A 261 -1.30 -8.42 -33.13
C PRO A 261 -2.32 -7.31 -33.42
N GLY A 262 -2.31 -6.78 -34.64
CA GLY A 262 -3.35 -5.87 -35.15
C GLY A 262 -3.01 -4.38 -35.02
N SER A 263 -2.89 -3.73 -36.18
CA SER A 263 -2.83 -2.29 -36.43
C SER A 263 -1.43 -1.64 -36.51
N LEU A 264 -1.03 -1.32 -37.74
CA LEU A 264 -0.01 -0.33 -38.12
C LEU A 264 -0.49 1.13 -37.91
N SER A 265 -1.37 1.38 -36.93
CA SER A 265 -1.80 2.75 -36.60
C SER A 265 -0.78 3.41 -35.67
N ARG A 266 0.05 4.28 -36.25
CA ARG A 266 0.60 5.52 -35.69
C ARG A 266 0.70 5.53 -34.16
N PHE A 267 1.76 4.92 -33.62
CA PHE A 267 2.04 4.96 -32.19
C PHE A 267 2.72 6.29 -31.84
N GLY A 268 1.91 7.15 -31.23
CA GLY A 268 2.32 7.97 -30.11
C GLY A 268 2.38 7.17 -28.83
N PHE A 269 2.92 7.77 -27.77
CA PHE A 269 2.34 7.57 -26.44
C PHE A 269 0.92 8.15 -26.44
N GLN A 270 0.00 7.53 -27.20
CA GLN A 270 -1.41 7.65 -26.95
C GLN A 270 -1.70 6.62 -25.87
N PHE A 271 -1.89 7.13 -24.66
CA PHE A 271 -2.75 6.47 -23.70
C PHE A 271 -4.01 6.00 -24.44
N PRO A 272 -4.50 4.78 -24.18
CA PRO A 272 -5.80 4.40 -24.72
C PRO A 272 -6.80 5.51 -24.37
N GLN A 273 -7.64 5.90 -25.35
CA GLN A 273 -8.73 6.87 -25.16
C GLN A 273 -9.73 6.47 -24.06
N SER A 274 -9.56 5.30 -23.47
CA SER A 274 -10.12 4.91 -22.20
C SER A 274 -8.97 4.44 -21.33
N PHE A 275 -8.82 5.01 -20.13
CA PHE A 275 -7.92 4.47 -19.12
C PHE A 275 -8.25 2.97 -18.98
N ARG A 276 -7.32 2.04 -19.29
CA ARG A 276 -7.49 0.60 -18.99
C ARG A 276 -7.35 0.34 -17.48
N GLY A 277 -7.78 1.32 -16.67
CA GLY A 277 -7.68 1.31 -15.23
C GLY A 277 -8.47 0.16 -14.65
N GLN A 278 -7.92 -0.43 -13.60
CA GLN A 278 -8.70 -1.28 -12.72
C GLN A 278 -9.86 -0.44 -12.18
N SER A 279 -11.06 -1.03 -12.14
CA SER A 279 -12.11 -0.49 -11.26
C SER A 279 -11.52 -0.36 -9.85
N ALA A 280 -11.79 0.74 -9.13
CA ALA A 280 -11.35 0.95 -7.75
C ALA A 280 -11.81 -0.20 -6.80
N VAL A 281 -12.85 -0.93 -7.21
CA VAL A 281 -13.32 -2.20 -6.59
C VAL A 281 -12.25 -3.31 -6.67
N GLY A 282 -11.54 -3.40 -7.79
CA GLY A 282 -10.57 -4.45 -8.08
C GLY A 282 -9.18 -4.19 -7.49
N GLN A 283 -8.90 -2.96 -7.04
CA GLN A 283 -7.65 -2.62 -6.38
C GLN A 283 -7.57 -3.27 -4.99
N MET A 284 -7.10 -4.52 -4.96
CA MET A 284 -6.88 -5.29 -3.73
C MET A 284 -5.56 -4.92 -3.05
N ALA A 285 -4.55 -4.54 -3.83
CA ALA A 285 -3.26 -4.06 -3.36
C ALA A 285 -2.95 -2.67 -3.93
N PRO A 286 -3.21 -1.63 -3.15
CA PRO A 286 -2.96 -0.29 -3.63
C PRO A 286 -1.48 0.04 -3.76
N GLY A 287 -1.11 0.90 -4.71
CA GLY A 287 0.28 1.31 -4.92
C GLY A 287 1.20 0.30 -5.64
N LEU A 288 0.71 -0.87 -6.06
CA LEU A 288 1.48 -1.77 -6.94
C LEU A 288 1.49 -1.32 -8.40
N SER A 289 0.66 -0.33 -8.75
CA SER A 289 0.42 0.10 -10.12
C SER A 289 1.19 1.39 -10.43
N PRO A 290 2.36 1.32 -11.09
CA PRO A 290 3.03 2.50 -11.62
C PRO A 290 2.20 3.37 -12.56
N ARG A 291 1.06 2.87 -13.10
CA ARG A 291 0.11 3.70 -13.88
C ARG A 291 -0.50 4.84 -13.06
N GLU A 292 -0.36 4.85 -11.73
CA GLU A 292 -0.86 5.92 -10.85
C GLU A 292 0.17 7.03 -10.63
N ILE A 293 1.42 6.79 -11.02
CA ILE A 293 2.51 7.75 -10.92
C ILE A 293 2.91 8.13 -12.33
N PHE A 294 2.84 9.41 -12.64
CA PHE A 294 3.42 9.94 -13.87
C PHE A 294 4.37 11.06 -13.49
N LEU A 295 5.54 11.11 -14.14
CA LEU A 295 6.33 12.33 -14.13
C LEU A 295 5.59 13.39 -14.96
N HIS A 296 4.69 14.12 -14.31
CA HIS A 296 3.99 15.28 -14.86
C HIS A 296 4.54 16.54 -14.17
N PRO A 297 4.77 17.65 -14.88
CA PRO A 297 5.05 18.92 -14.24
C PRO A 297 3.80 19.38 -13.48
N TRP A 298 3.73 19.16 -12.17
CA TRP A 298 2.62 19.69 -11.37
C TRP A 298 2.83 21.18 -11.09
N ASP A 299 1.72 21.91 -10.92
CA ASP A 299 1.78 23.31 -10.54
C ASP A 299 2.43 23.43 -9.15
N SER A 300 3.57 24.11 -9.11
CA SER A 300 4.27 24.44 -7.88
C SER A 300 4.52 25.94 -7.89
N ALA A 301 4.18 26.63 -6.80
CA ALA A 301 4.46 28.06 -6.67
C ALA A 301 5.96 28.43 -6.80
N ALA A 302 6.86 27.45 -6.79
CA ALA A 302 8.29 27.63 -6.89
C ALA A 302 8.85 27.59 -8.33
N PHE A 303 8.09 27.08 -9.31
CA PHE A 303 8.55 26.89 -10.69
C PHE A 303 7.46 27.27 -11.69
N GLU A 304 7.83 27.95 -12.77
CA GLU A 304 7.00 27.94 -13.98
C GLU A 304 7.04 26.53 -14.60
N ALA A 305 5.96 26.10 -15.26
CA ALA A 305 5.87 24.74 -15.81
C ALA A 305 7.05 24.37 -16.73
N GLU A 306 7.53 25.32 -17.54
CA GLU A 306 8.68 25.16 -18.44
C GLU A 306 10.03 25.03 -17.70
N ASP A 307 10.12 25.58 -16.49
CA ASP A 307 11.32 25.52 -15.64
C ASP A 307 11.29 24.32 -14.67
N HIS A 308 10.22 23.51 -14.70
CA HIS A 308 10.09 22.36 -13.81
C HIS A 308 11.13 21.26 -14.15
N PRO A 309 11.81 20.65 -13.16
CA PRO A 309 12.89 19.69 -13.41
C PRO A 309 12.49 18.40 -14.16
N PHE A 310 11.18 18.12 -14.25
CA PHE A 310 10.65 16.98 -15.00
C PHE A 310 9.92 17.36 -16.29
N ALA A 311 9.83 18.66 -16.63
CA ALA A 311 9.08 19.15 -17.81
C ALA A 311 9.53 18.49 -19.12
N HIS A 312 10.83 18.23 -19.26
CA HIS A 312 11.44 17.64 -20.46
C HIS A 312 11.97 16.22 -20.24
N ALA A 313 11.51 15.50 -19.21
CA ALA A 313 12.05 14.18 -18.87
C ALA A 313 11.98 13.19 -20.07
N ASN A 314 10.89 13.25 -20.84
CA ASN A 314 10.68 12.44 -22.05
C ASN A 314 11.69 12.74 -23.17
N GLU A 315 11.87 14.01 -23.51
CA GLU A 315 12.81 14.46 -24.53
C GLU A 315 14.25 14.04 -24.16
N LEU A 316 14.64 14.30 -22.91
CA LEU A 316 15.97 14.02 -22.39
C LEU A 316 16.27 12.52 -22.27
N ALA A 317 15.27 11.71 -21.93
CA ALA A 317 15.38 10.25 -21.94
C ALA A 317 15.58 9.72 -23.36
N ALA A 318 14.85 10.27 -24.34
CA ALA A 318 15.02 9.90 -25.73
C ALA A 318 16.44 10.21 -26.19
N GLU A 319 16.94 11.42 -25.92
CA GLU A 319 18.33 11.81 -26.24
C GLU A 319 19.38 10.84 -25.66
N ARG A 320 19.18 10.36 -24.42
CA ARG A 320 20.09 9.37 -23.79
C ARG A 320 20.13 8.04 -24.53
N PHE A 321 18.99 7.52 -25.00
CA PHE A 321 18.96 6.27 -25.77
C PHE A 321 19.56 6.41 -27.18
N TRP A 322 19.45 7.59 -27.78
CA TRP A 322 20.03 7.88 -29.11
C TRP A 322 21.54 8.16 -29.09
N LEU A 323 22.18 8.24 -27.92
CA LEU A 323 23.65 8.31 -27.82
C LEU A 323 24.38 7.03 -28.27
N ALA A 324 23.65 5.96 -28.60
CA ALA A 324 24.19 4.83 -29.37
C ALA A 324 24.28 5.09 -30.89
N GLY A 325 23.71 6.19 -31.41
CA GLY A 325 23.83 6.57 -32.81
C GLY A 325 22.97 7.75 -33.25
N SER A 326 23.63 8.87 -33.56
CA SER A 326 23.19 10.06 -34.35
C SER A 326 22.90 11.34 -33.56
N GLY A 327 23.53 12.43 -34.02
CA GLY A 327 23.61 13.73 -33.35
C GLY A 327 22.32 14.54 -33.41
N VAL A 328 21.38 14.24 -32.52
CA VAL A 328 20.35 15.20 -32.13
C VAL A 328 21.04 16.36 -31.40
N PRO A 329 20.84 17.63 -31.83
CA PRO A 329 21.45 18.77 -31.17
C PRO A 329 20.87 18.94 -29.76
N ARG A 330 21.71 18.82 -28.73
CA ARG A 330 21.35 19.14 -27.34
C ARG A 330 20.70 20.51 -27.27
N LYS A 331 19.49 20.60 -26.70
CA LYS A 331 18.85 21.88 -26.40
C LYS A 331 19.60 22.50 -25.22
N SER A 332 20.54 23.40 -25.49
CA SER A 332 21.32 24.06 -24.43
C SER A 332 20.39 24.83 -23.49
N GLY A 333 20.36 24.47 -22.20
CA GLY A 333 19.64 25.23 -21.16
C GLY A 333 18.70 24.42 -20.28
N THR A 334 18.50 23.12 -20.54
CA THR A 334 17.68 22.23 -19.70
C THR A 334 18.28 22.08 -18.30
N GLN A 335 17.58 22.62 -17.30
CA GLN A 335 17.96 22.51 -15.89
C GLN A 335 17.68 21.06 -15.41
N SER A 336 18.72 20.22 -15.26
CA SER A 336 18.66 18.89 -14.59
C SER A 336 18.43 17.61 -15.46
N GLU A 337 19.15 17.45 -16.58
CA GLU A 337 19.09 16.25 -17.46
C GLU A 337 19.43 14.89 -16.82
N ASN A 338 19.87 14.88 -15.56
CA ASN A 338 20.34 13.72 -14.81
C ASN A 338 19.47 13.41 -13.58
N ARG A 339 18.23 13.89 -13.56
CA ARG A 339 17.31 13.77 -12.42
C ARG A 339 16.40 12.53 -12.44
N PHE A 340 16.57 11.66 -13.43
CA PHE A 340 15.86 10.40 -13.54
C PHE A 340 16.84 9.31 -13.96
N SER A 341 16.48 8.06 -13.67
CA SER A 341 17.19 6.89 -14.16
C SER A 341 16.40 6.22 -15.28
N VAL A 342 17.11 5.52 -16.17
CA VAL A 342 16.56 4.71 -17.24
C VAL A 342 17.34 3.40 -17.32
N GLY A 343 16.69 2.32 -17.72
CA GLY A 343 17.35 1.03 -17.95
C GLY A 343 17.85 0.33 -16.69
N LEU A 344 17.24 0.57 -15.53
CA LEU A 344 17.63 -0.14 -14.30
C LEU A 344 17.26 -1.62 -14.41
N LEU A 345 18.23 -2.50 -14.14
CA LEU A 345 18.06 -3.94 -14.23
C LEU A 345 17.33 -4.48 -12.99
N PRO A 346 16.29 -5.30 -13.14
CA PRO A 346 15.64 -5.89 -11.97
C PRO A 346 16.55 -6.92 -11.29
N TYR A 347 16.46 -7.02 -9.96
CA TYR A 347 17.24 -7.98 -9.18
C TYR A 347 16.44 -8.61 -8.03
N TYR A 348 16.92 -9.76 -7.58
CA TYR A 348 16.36 -10.46 -6.43
C TYR A 348 17.02 -10.00 -5.13
N GLU A 349 16.18 -9.74 -4.15
CA GLU A 349 16.59 -9.44 -2.79
C GLU A 349 15.89 -10.41 -1.86
N ARG A 350 16.64 -10.94 -0.89
CA ARG A 350 16.07 -11.71 0.21
C ARG A 350 15.74 -10.75 1.35
N PRO A 351 14.45 -10.41 1.57
CA PRO A 351 14.10 -9.47 2.63
C PRO A 351 14.44 -10.08 4.00
N LEU A 352 15.09 -9.28 4.86
CA LEU A 352 15.49 -9.69 6.21
C LEU A 352 14.62 -8.99 7.27
N ILE A 353 14.46 -9.65 8.42
CA ILE A 353 13.91 -9.07 9.64
C ILE A 353 14.92 -8.02 10.12
N PRO A 354 14.53 -6.72 10.19
CA PRO A 354 15.44 -5.62 10.43
C PRO A 354 15.93 -5.59 11.89
N TRP A 355 17.14 -5.07 12.08
CA TRP A 355 17.76 -4.86 13.39
C TRP A 355 17.16 -3.65 14.14
N GLY A 356 17.32 -3.63 15.47
CA GLY A 356 17.00 -2.47 16.31
C GLY A 356 15.55 -2.41 16.80
N HIS A 357 14.77 -3.46 16.59
CA HIS A 357 13.38 -3.59 17.06
C HIS A 357 13.24 -4.58 18.24
N ASP A 358 14.36 -5.15 18.70
CA ASP A 358 14.45 -6.25 19.67
C ASP A 358 13.62 -7.46 19.25
N TYR A 359 13.53 -7.76 17.94
CA TYR A 359 12.94 -9.01 17.49
C TYR A 359 13.83 -10.19 17.92
N GLN A 360 13.23 -11.35 18.18
CA GLN A 360 14.02 -12.53 18.54
C GLN A 360 14.82 -13.07 17.35
N GLU A 361 14.29 -12.87 16.14
CA GLU A 361 14.83 -13.40 14.89
C GLU A 361 15.45 -12.29 13.99
N GLU A 362 15.99 -11.20 14.56
CA GLU A 362 16.67 -10.13 13.79
C GLU A 362 17.79 -10.66 12.88
N GLY A 363 17.91 -10.09 11.68
CA GLY A 363 18.85 -10.50 10.64
C GLY A 363 18.47 -11.79 9.90
N SER A 364 17.44 -12.50 10.34
CA SER A 364 16.94 -13.68 9.63
C SER A 364 16.03 -13.31 8.45
N PRO A 365 15.81 -14.20 7.47
CA PRO A 365 14.89 -13.96 6.37
C PRO A 365 13.44 -13.78 6.83
N ARG A 366 12.72 -12.85 6.19
CA ARG A 366 11.27 -12.70 6.42
C ARG A 366 10.48 -13.90 5.92
N TYR A 367 9.27 -14.03 6.46
CA TYR A 367 8.36 -15.10 6.11
C TYR A 367 7.47 -14.71 4.92
N SER A 368 7.41 -15.57 3.90
CA SER A 368 6.48 -15.40 2.78
C SER A 368 5.05 -15.65 3.26
N ILE A 369 4.23 -14.60 3.29
CA ILE A 369 2.84 -14.68 3.74
C ILE A 369 2.01 -15.57 2.80
N ASN A 370 2.28 -15.52 1.50
CA ASN A 370 1.59 -16.33 0.50
C ASN A 370 1.83 -17.82 0.67
N ARG A 371 3.04 -18.20 1.12
CA ARG A 371 3.33 -19.59 1.47
C ARG A 371 2.48 -20.06 2.65
N LEU A 372 2.31 -19.20 3.66
CA LEU A 372 1.53 -19.50 4.88
C LEU A 372 0.03 -19.56 4.59
N VAL A 373 -0.50 -18.63 3.79
CA VAL A 373 -1.90 -18.62 3.33
C VAL A 373 -2.25 -19.91 2.60
N ARG A 374 -1.42 -20.32 1.63
CA ARG A 374 -1.67 -21.57 0.89
C ARG A 374 -1.66 -22.81 1.79
N GLN A 375 -0.82 -22.81 2.82
CA GLN A 375 -0.75 -23.90 3.80
C GLN A 375 -1.91 -23.87 4.80
N LYS A 376 -2.67 -22.76 4.87
CA LYS A 376 -3.67 -22.45 5.89
C LYS A 376 -3.14 -22.67 7.32
N ASP A 377 -1.87 -22.30 7.56
CA ASP A 377 -1.15 -22.59 8.80
C ASP A 377 -1.30 -21.46 9.85
N VAL A 378 -2.42 -21.50 10.57
CA VAL A 378 -2.73 -20.54 11.66
C VAL A 378 -1.69 -20.59 12.78
N ASP A 379 -1.21 -21.78 13.12
CA ASP A 379 -0.29 -21.98 14.25
C ASP A 379 1.11 -21.40 13.93
N GLU A 380 1.59 -21.56 12.70
CA GLU A 380 2.88 -20.98 12.30
C GLU A 380 2.84 -19.46 12.22
N ILE A 381 1.78 -18.86 11.67
CA ILE A 381 1.60 -17.39 11.68
C ILE A 381 1.59 -16.88 13.13
N THR A 382 0.85 -17.57 14.00
CA THR A 382 0.77 -17.24 15.43
C THR A 382 2.13 -17.32 16.09
N ARG A 383 2.89 -18.41 15.87
CA ARG A 383 4.26 -18.57 16.39
C ARG A 383 5.16 -17.42 15.97
N ILE A 384 5.13 -17.03 14.70
CA ILE A 384 5.97 -15.96 14.16
C ILE A 384 5.67 -14.63 14.89
N ILE A 385 4.39 -14.31 15.05
CA ILE A 385 3.95 -13.08 15.73
C ILE A 385 4.32 -13.14 17.21
N GLU A 386 4.00 -14.20 17.95
CA GLU A 386 4.27 -14.27 19.39
C GLU A 386 5.77 -14.31 19.72
N THR A 387 6.58 -14.94 18.86
CA THR A 387 8.04 -15.03 19.03
C THR A 387 8.69 -13.66 18.88
N ASN A 388 8.30 -12.88 17.87
CA ASN A 388 8.93 -11.60 17.56
C ASN A 388 8.21 -10.40 18.19
N LEU A 389 6.91 -10.53 18.52
CA LEU A 389 6.06 -9.50 19.10
C LEU A 389 5.32 -10.06 20.34
N PRO A 390 6.02 -10.37 21.44
CA PRO A 390 5.44 -11.06 22.60
C PRO A 390 4.33 -10.26 23.31
N LYS A 391 4.20 -8.96 23.03
CA LYS A 391 3.13 -8.10 23.58
C LYS A 391 1.96 -7.92 22.62
N PHE A 392 1.98 -8.50 21.43
CA PHE A 392 0.92 -8.32 20.44
C PHE A 392 -0.42 -8.84 20.95
N THR A 393 -0.40 -9.91 21.76
CA THR A 393 -1.58 -10.46 22.45
C THR A 393 -2.24 -9.47 23.41
N ASP A 394 -1.51 -8.47 23.91
CA ASP A 394 -2.08 -7.43 24.78
C ASP A 394 -3.07 -6.52 24.04
N ARG A 395 -3.08 -6.53 22.68
CA ARG A 395 -4.07 -5.79 21.89
C ARG A 395 -5.51 -6.29 22.10
N LYS A 396 -5.71 -7.51 22.58
CA LYS A 396 -7.04 -8.15 22.69
C LYS A 396 -8.07 -7.36 23.51
N GLY A 397 -7.65 -6.67 24.56
CA GLY A 397 -8.56 -6.05 25.53
C GLY A 397 -9.52 -7.07 26.16
N GLY A 398 -10.81 -6.84 26.00
CA GLY A 398 -11.89 -7.72 26.46
C GLY A 398 -12.26 -8.85 25.50
N PHE A 399 -11.51 -9.04 24.40
CA PHE A 399 -11.78 -10.07 23.40
C PHE A 399 -11.73 -11.47 24.01
N PRO A 400 -12.77 -12.30 23.85
CA PRO A 400 -12.93 -13.55 24.61
C PRO A 400 -12.09 -14.72 24.10
N HIS A 401 -11.56 -14.62 22.88
CA HIS A 401 -10.88 -15.71 22.18
C HIS A 401 -9.36 -15.46 22.08
N ASP A 402 -8.64 -16.37 21.41
CA ASP A 402 -7.22 -16.18 21.10
C ASP A 402 -7.09 -15.11 20.00
N TYR A 403 -6.61 -13.93 20.41
CA TYR A 403 -6.50 -12.77 19.55
C TYR A 403 -5.51 -12.98 18.42
N VAL A 404 -4.32 -13.54 18.69
CA VAL A 404 -3.28 -13.68 17.68
C VAL A 404 -3.67 -14.74 16.66
N LYS A 405 -4.26 -15.86 17.11
CA LYS A 405 -4.82 -16.87 16.21
C LYS A 405 -5.97 -16.34 15.37
N THR A 406 -6.77 -15.43 15.93
CA THR A 406 -7.86 -14.77 15.19
C THR A 406 -7.30 -13.84 14.10
N VAL A 407 -6.25 -13.07 14.40
CA VAL A 407 -5.54 -12.28 13.37
C VAL A 407 -4.90 -13.19 12.31
N ALA A 408 -4.30 -14.31 12.71
CA ALA A 408 -3.75 -15.30 11.79
C ALA A 408 -4.82 -15.93 10.89
N ALA A 409 -6.02 -16.19 11.41
CA ALA A 409 -7.16 -16.63 10.62
C ALA A 409 -7.61 -15.56 9.62
N ASN A 410 -7.70 -14.29 10.03
CA ASN A 410 -7.97 -13.16 9.12
C ASN A 410 -6.90 -13.01 8.02
N VAL A 411 -5.63 -13.31 8.32
CA VAL A 411 -4.56 -13.32 7.31
C VAL A 411 -4.83 -14.36 6.21
N ILE A 412 -5.39 -15.50 6.57
CA ILE A 412 -5.74 -16.55 5.61
C ILE A 412 -6.98 -16.13 4.82
N ASP A 413 -8.08 -15.84 5.53
CA ASP A 413 -9.40 -15.54 4.96
C ASP A 413 -9.44 -14.28 4.09
N TYR A 414 -8.51 -13.34 4.29
CA TYR A 414 -8.43 -12.18 3.42
C TYR A 414 -8.03 -12.56 1.98
N ALA A 415 -7.20 -13.61 1.84
CA ALA A 415 -6.49 -13.89 0.60
C ALA A 415 -6.86 -15.22 -0.05
N ASP A 416 -7.36 -16.22 0.66
CA ASP A 416 -7.70 -17.52 0.08
C ASP A 416 -8.98 -17.46 -0.79
N GLU A 417 -9.18 -18.46 -1.64
CA GLU A 417 -10.21 -18.39 -2.70
C GLU A 417 -11.59 -18.86 -2.25
N ASP A 418 -11.71 -19.40 -1.04
CA ASP A 418 -13.00 -19.77 -0.51
C ASP A 418 -13.73 -18.55 0.07
N SER A 419 -14.98 -18.76 0.44
CA SER A 419 -15.82 -17.77 1.12
C SER A 419 -16.22 -18.33 2.49
N GLU A 420 -15.33 -19.16 3.06
CA GLU A 420 -15.53 -19.92 4.29
C GLU A 420 -14.50 -19.46 5.34
N PRO A 421 -14.95 -18.92 6.48
CA PRO A 421 -14.01 -18.42 7.47
C PRO A 421 -13.17 -19.53 8.11
N THR A 422 -11.87 -19.29 8.23
CA THR A 422 -10.92 -20.12 8.97
C THR A 422 -11.28 -20.07 10.46
N PHE A 423 -11.70 -21.21 11.01
CA PHE A 423 -12.34 -21.25 12.32
C PHE A 423 -11.96 -22.48 13.14
N LEU A 424 -11.81 -22.28 14.45
CA LEU A 424 -11.77 -23.35 15.45
C LEU A 424 -12.66 -22.98 16.64
N GLY A 425 -13.62 -23.85 16.94
CA GLY A 425 -14.65 -23.68 17.98
C GLY A 425 -14.14 -23.14 19.31
N GLY A 426 -14.55 -21.91 19.66
CA GLY A 426 -14.19 -21.27 20.94
C GLY A 426 -12.73 -20.89 21.09
N VAL A 427 -11.93 -20.97 20.02
CA VAL A 427 -10.50 -20.62 20.03
C VAL A 427 -10.22 -19.41 19.15
N TYR A 428 -10.56 -19.45 17.86
CA TYR A 428 -10.36 -18.35 16.90
C TYR A 428 -11.37 -18.40 15.76
N ARG A 429 -11.57 -17.27 15.08
CA ARG A 429 -12.47 -17.14 13.93
C ARG A 429 -11.98 -16.02 13.01
N GLY A 430 -11.71 -16.35 11.75
CA GLY A 430 -11.42 -15.34 10.74
C GLY A 430 -12.68 -14.71 10.11
N VAL A 431 -12.45 -13.70 9.27
CA VAL A 431 -13.46 -12.89 8.58
C VAL A 431 -13.29 -13.07 7.08
N ASP A 432 -14.32 -13.58 6.42
CA ASP A 432 -14.37 -13.86 4.98
C ASP A 432 -15.66 -13.24 4.36
N SER A 433 -15.89 -13.39 3.05
CA SER A 433 -17.06 -12.95 2.29
C SER A 433 -18.30 -13.77 2.66
N TYR A 434 -18.79 -13.55 3.87
CA TYR A 434 -19.83 -14.34 4.50
C TYR A 434 -20.99 -13.45 5.03
N PRO A 435 -22.27 -13.79 4.79
CA PRO A 435 -23.41 -13.00 5.25
C PRO A 435 -23.55 -12.97 6.77
N ILE A 436 -23.47 -11.79 7.38
CA ILE A 436 -23.70 -11.61 8.82
C ILE A 436 -25.11 -11.12 9.10
N VAL A 437 -25.64 -11.49 10.26
CA VAL A 437 -27.00 -11.12 10.65
C VAL A 437 -27.01 -9.69 11.18
N ASN A 438 -27.76 -8.84 10.50
CA ASN A 438 -27.86 -7.42 10.78
C ASN A 438 -29.01 -7.07 11.75
N GLU A 439 -30.19 -7.64 11.52
CA GLU A 439 -31.37 -7.58 12.40
C GLU A 439 -32.16 -8.89 12.33
N ILE A 440 -32.92 -9.20 13.38
CA ILE A 440 -33.87 -10.31 13.38
C ILE A 440 -35.22 -9.82 13.86
N PHE A 441 -36.27 -10.26 13.16
CA PHE A 441 -37.66 -9.95 13.45
C PHE A 441 -38.46 -11.24 13.64
N PHE A 442 -39.38 -11.24 14.59
CA PHE A 442 -40.36 -12.30 14.79
C PHE A 442 -41.75 -11.70 14.71
N ARG A 443 -42.56 -12.22 13.79
CA ARG A 443 -44.00 -11.99 13.78
C ARG A 443 -44.68 -13.10 14.54
N PHE A 444 -45.45 -12.79 15.57
CA PHE A 444 -46.27 -13.76 16.27
C PHE A 444 -47.73 -13.54 15.88
N LEU A 445 -48.36 -14.54 15.27
CA LEU A 445 -49.78 -14.57 14.93
C LEU A 445 -50.50 -15.49 15.91
N TYR A 446 -51.60 -15.01 16.48
CA TYR A 446 -52.46 -15.78 17.36
C TYR A 446 -53.81 -16.05 16.68
N GLU A 447 -54.16 -17.33 16.59
CA GLU A 447 -55.43 -17.80 16.04
C GLU A 447 -56.07 -18.82 17.00
N LYS A 448 -57.37 -19.03 16.89
CA LYS A 448 -58.06 -20.09 17.64
C LYS A 448 -59.02 -20.88 16.77
N THR A 449 -59.02 -22.18 16.99
CA THR A 449 -59.91 -23.11 16.27
C THR A 449 -60.73 -23.91 17.29
N ARG A 450 -62.03 -24.03 17.09
CA ARG A 450 -62.88 -24.87 17.95
C ARG A 450 -62.90 -26.32 17.45
N ARG A 451 -62.49 -27.27 18.29
CA ARG A 451 -62.56 -28.73 18.06
C ARG A 451 -63.52 -29.36 19.10
N GLY A 452 -64.83 -29.21 18.88
CA GLY A 452 -65.85 -29.71 19.83
C GLY A 452 -66.00 -28.83 21.08
N ASP A 453 -65.77 -29.40 22.26
CA ASP A 453 -65.75 -28.71 23.57
C ASP A 453 -64.37 -28.09 23.91
N GLU A 454 -63.43 -28.19 22.97
CA GLU A 454 -62.08 -27.69 23.08
C GLU A 454 -61.87 -26.49 22.15
N ILE A 455 -61.22 -25.44 22.66
CA ILE A 455 -60.65 -24.36 21.87
C ILE A 455 -59.16 -24.63 21.77
N VAL A 456 -58.66 -24.84 20.55
CA VAL A 456 -57.23 -24.97 20.29
C VAL A 456 -56.69 -23.60 19.94
N HIS A 457 -55.72 -23.15 20.72
CA HIS A 457 -54.98 -21.92 20.49
C HIS A 457 -53.77 -22.21 19.64
N HIS A 458 -53.65 -21.51 18.53
CA HIS A 458 -52.53 -21.59 17.61
C HIS A 458 -51.70 -20.32 17.80
N LEU A 459 -50.42 -20.48 18.12
CA LEU A 459 -49.44 -19.41 18.06
C LEU A 459 -48.44 -19.75 16.96
N THR A 460 -48.31 -18.88 15.97
CA THR A 460 -47.35 -19.03 14.88
C THR A 460 -46.33 -17.91 14.96
N ALA A 461 -45.06 -18.25 15.18
CA ALA A 461 -43.95 -17.32 15.01
C ALA A 461 -43.36 -17.46 13.60
N THR A 462 -43.30 -16.35 12.86
CA THR A 462 -42.60 -16.26 11.58
C THR A 462 -41.33 -15.43 11.77
N PRO A 463 -40.16 -16.06 11.94
CA PRO A 463 -38.86 -15.39 11.91
C PRO A 463 -38.48 -14.83 10.53
N TYR A 464 -37.91 -13.63 10.55
CA TYR A 464 -37.23 -12.95 9.45
C TYR A 464 -35.83 -12.57 9.92
N ALA A 465 -34.81 -12.85 9.13
CA ALA A 465 -33.44 -12.42 9.38
C ALA A 465 -32.99 -11.48 8.27
N GLU A 466 -32.52 -10.30 8.62
CA GLU A 466 -31.81 -9.43 7.71
C GLU A 466 -30.34 -9.80 7.73
N PHE A 467 -29.81 -10.13 6.56
CA PHE A 467 -28.39 -10.37 6.35
C PHE A 467 -27.76 -9.17 5.67
N TRP A 468 -26.50 -8.94 6.00
CA TRP A 468 -25.66 -7.99 5.30
C TRP A 468 -24.39 -8.68 4.83
N ASN A 469 -23.99 -8.39 3.59
CA ASN A 469 -22.67 -8.73 3.10
C ASN A 469 -21.80 -7.48 3.19
N SER A 470 -21.06 -7.33 4.27
CA SER A 470 -20.23 -6.15 4.51
C SER A 470 -18.93 -6.13 3.68
N THR A 471 -18.75 -7.06 2.74
CA THR A 471 -17.52 -7.24 1.97
C THR A 471 -17.67 -6.78 0.51
N ASN A 472 -16.55 -6.55 -0.16
CA ASN A 472 -16.48 -6.19 -1.59
C ASN A 472 -16.64 -7.39 -2.53
N GLN A 473 -16.90 -8.59 -2.00
CA GLN A 473 -17.12 -9.82 -2.76
C GLN A 473 -18.57 -10.26 -2.64
N ASP A 474 -19.10 -10.95 -3.65
CA ASP A 474 -20.39 -11.61 -3.52
C ASP A 474 -20.30 -12.77 -2.52
N SER A 475 -21.38 -13.03 -1.79
CA SER A 475 -21.42 -14.09 -0.78
C SER A 475 -22.61 -15.01 -0.97
N HIS A 476 -22.38 -16.29 -0.68
CA HIS A 476 -23.36 -17.35 -0.80
C HIS A 476 -23.43 -18.18 0.48
N LEU A 477 -24.61 -18.22 1.09
CA LEU A 477 -24.92 -19.08 2.22
C LEU A 477 -25.91 -20.15 1.77
N PRO A 478 -25.47 -21.41 1.60
CA PRO A 478 -26.32 -22.46 1.03
C PRO A 478 -27.40 -22.97 2.00
N GLN A 479 -27.15 -22.88 3.30
CA GLN A 479 -28.06 -23.39 4.34
C GLN A 479 -28.05 -22.52 5.59
N ALA A 480 -29.02 -21.63 5.69
CA ALA A 480 -29.39 -20.92 6.90
C ALA A 480 -30.54 -21.64 7.61
N ARG A 481 -30.45 -21.86 8.92
CA ARG A 481 -31.51 -22.43 9.77
C ARG A 481 -31.63 -21.60 11.04
N LEU A 482 -32.84 -21.50 11.59
CA LEU A 482 -33.07 -20.79 12.84
C LEU A 482 -33.76 -21.72 13.84
N GLU A 483 -33.08 -21.99 14.95
CA GLU A 483 -33.66 -22.57 16.14
C GLU A 483 -34.22 -21.45 17.02
N PHE A 484 -35.41 -21.65 17.60
CA PHE A 484 -35.99 -20.73 18.56
C PHE A 484 -36.74 -21.50 19.64
N GLU A 485 -36.50 -21.11 20.89
CA GLU A 485 -37.14 -21.67 22.08
C GLU A 485 -37.50 -20.56 23.09
N PHE A 486 -38.54 -20.80 23.88
CA PHE A 486 -38.82 -19.95 25.04
C PHE A 486 -38.09 -20.48 26.28
N ARG A 487 -37.23 -19.66 26.89
CA ARG A 487 -36.43 -20.07 28.06
C ARG A 487 -37.20 -20.09 29.38
N LYS A 488 -38.42 -19.55 29.38
CA LYS A 488 -39.35 -19.60 30.49
C LYS A 488 -40.70 -20.04 29.97
N PRO A 489 -41.49 -20.71 30.83
CA PRO A 489 -42.88 -20.98 30.49
C PRO A 489 -43.56 -19.64 30.21
N PHE A 490 -44.07 -19.53 28.99
CA PHE A 490 -44.99 -18.49 28.60
C PHE A 490 -46.37 -19.11 28.68
N GLY A 491 -47.42 -18.33 28.87
CA GLY A 491 -48.72 -18.88 29.20
C GLY A 491 -49.79 -17.83 29.13
N PHE A 492 -51.01 -18.30 29.32
CA PHE A 492 -52.15 -17.44 29.24
C PHE A 492 -53.21 -17.75 30.27
N LEU A 493 -53.98 -16.73 30.65
CA LEU A 493 -55.14 -16.90 31.52
C LEU A 493 -56.34 -17.35 30.69
N GLY A 494 -56.88 -18.51 31.06
CA GLY A 494 -58.13 -19.02 30.53
C GLY A 494 -59.35 -18.22 31.03
N PRO A 495 -60.54 -18.44 30.43
CA PRO A 495 -61.80 -17.83 30.85
C PRO A 495 -62.18 -18.08 32.33
N ASP A 496 -61.66 -19.16 32.90
CA ASP A 496 -61.85 -19.61 34.28
C ASP A 496 -60.84 -18.98 35.26
N GLY A 497 -59.91 -18.16 34.77
CA GLY A 497 -58.82 -17.58 35.54
C GLY A 497 -57.67 -18.57 35.83
N ALA A 498 -57.68 -19.77 35.23
CA ALA A 498 -56.57 -20.70 35.32
C ALA A 498 -55.43 -20.27 34.39
N PHE A 499 -54.20 -20.33 34.89
CA PHE A 499 -53.02 -20.15 34.06
C PHE A 499 -52.79 -21.45 33.28
N ASN A 500 -52.95 -21.38 31.97
CA ASN A 500 -52.60 -22.44 31.04
C ASN A 500 -51.19 -22.14 30.54
N ASP A 501 -50.24 -22.91 31.06
CA ASP A 501 -48.85 -22.83 30.67
C ASP A 501 -48.64 -23.51 29.31
N PHE A 502 -47.73 -23.01 28.49
CA PHE A 502 -47.15 -23.76 27.38
C PHE A 502 -46.26 -24.87 27.97
N ALA A 503 -46.87 -25.86 28.62
CA ALA A 503 -46.19 -26.94 29.33
C ALA A 503 -45.46 -27.93 28.39
N ALA A 504 -45.61 -27.76 27.07
CA ALA A 504 -44.76 -28.36 26.06
C ALA A 504 -43.96 -27.25 25.39
N THR A 505 -42.70 -27.09 25.78
CA THR A 505 -41.77 -26.11 25.20
C THR A 505 -41.45 -26.38 23.72
N GLU A 506 -41.82 -27.55 23.20
CA GLU A 506 -41.54 -27.96 21.83
C GLU A 506 -42.64 -27.49 20.86
N PRO A 507 -42.27 -26.81 19.75
CA PRO A 507 -43.21 -26.45 18.71
C PRO A 507 -43.75 -27.72 18.01
N VAL A 508 -45.02 -27.70 17.62
CA VAL A 508 -45.63 -28.78 16.83
C VAL A 508 -45.10 -28.82 15.40
N ARG A 509 -44.57 -27.69 14.92
CA ARG A 509 -43.89 -27.54 13.63
C ARG A 509 -42.84 -26.44 13.74
N ASN A 510 -41.64 -26.69 13.23
CA ASN A 510 -40.56 -25.71 13.19
C ASN A 510 -39.86 -25.76 11.83
N ASP A 511 -40.48 -25.11 10.84
CA ASP A 511 -39.94 -25.05 9.49
C ASP A 511 -38.63 -24.27 9.45
N ALA A 512 -38.49 -23.29 10.35
CA ALA A 512 -37.29 -22.45 10.43
C ALA A 512 -36.02 -23.25 10.75
N LEU A 513 -36.15 -24.34 11.49
CA LEU A 513 -35.06 -25.29 11.76
C LEU A 513 -35.01 -26.44 10.74
N SER A 514 -36.16 -26.96 10.31
CA SER A 514 -36.23 -28.17 9.48
C SER A 514 -36.03 -27.93 7.98
N THR A 515 -36.27 -26.71 7.48
CA THR A 515 -36.25 -26.36 6.06
C THR A 515 -35.23 -25.25 5.82
N PRO A 516 -33.96 -25.59 5.49
CA PRO A 516 -32.90 -24.60 5.34
C PRO A 516 -33.18 -23.64 4.18
N VAL A 517 -32.79 -22.38 4.36
CA VAL A 517 -32.92 -21.33 3.35
C VAL A 517 -31.55 -20.98 2.77
N SER A 518 -31.47 -20.85 1.44
CA SER A 518 -30.27 -20.34 0.77
C SER A 518 -30.32 -18.82 0.69
N VAL A 519 -29.20 -18.15 0.98
CA VAL A 519 -29.08 -16.69 0.98
C VAL A 519 -27.92 -16.29 0.08
N ASP A 520 -28.25 -15.64 -1.04
CA ASP A 520 -27.30 -14.98 -1.94
C ASP A 520 -27.33 -13.48 -1.70
N LEU A 521 -26.15 -12.87 -1.54
CA LEU A 521 -25.95 -11.43 -1.38
C LEU A 521 -24.82 -10.96 -2.29
N ARG A 522 -25.06 -9.88 -3.03
CA ARG A 522 -24.01 -9.14 -3.73
C ARG A 522 -23.10 -8.44 -2.72
N ALA A 523 -21.93 -8.02 -3.17
CA ALA A 523 -21.06 -7.14 -2.39
C ALA A 523 -21.82 -5.91 -1.85
N ASN A 524 -21.64 -5.63 -0.56
CA ASN A 524 -22.31 -4.55 0.18
C ASN A 524 -23.86 -4.60 0.21
N GLU A 525 -24.50 -5.74 -0.08
CA GLU A 525 -25.96 -5.87 -0.10
C GLU A 525 -26.56 -6.19 1.29
N PHE A 526 -27.68 -5.53 1.61
CA PHE A 526 -28.58 -5.92 2.70
C PHE A 526 -29.77 -6.69 2.12
N LYS A 527 -30.18 -7.77 2.77
CA LYS A 527 -31.33 -8.57 2.32
C LYS A 527 -32.09 -9.19 3.47
N VAL A 528 -33.42 -9.13 3.40
CA VAL A 528 -34.30 -9.75 4.38
C VAL A 528 -34.77 -11.12 3.92
N VAL A 529 -34.63 -12.11 4.78
CA VAL A 529 -34.94 -13.51 4.46
C VAL A 529 -35.95 -14.04 5.47
N ARG A 530 -37.08 -14.56 4.96
CA ARG A 530 -38.05 -15.30 5.77
C ARG A 530 -37.52 -16.70 6.05
N MET A 531 -37.36 -17.04 7.32
CA MET A 531 -36.68 -18.29 7.74
C MET A 531 -37.63 -19.50 7.78
N GLY A 532 -38.94 -19.30 7.93
CA GLY A 532 -39.93 -20.37 8.06
C GLY A 532 -40.99 -20.02 9.11
N ASP A 533 -41.95 -20.91 9.36
CA ASP A 533 -42.91 -20.77 10.46
C ASP A 533 -42.59 -21.75 11.60
N ILE A 534 -42.86 -21.30 12.82
CA ILE A 534 -42.76 -22.08 14.05
C ILE A 534 -44.14 -22.04 14.71
N GLU A 535 -44.75 -23.20 14.94
CA GLU A 535 -46.13 -23.30 15.39
C GLU A 535 -46.21 -24.02 16.73
N TRP A 536 -47.02 -23.48 17.64
CA TRP A 536 -47.41 -24.12 18.89
C TRP A 536 -48.94 -24.28 18.91
N GLU A 537 -49.43 -25.47 19.28
CA GLU A 537 -50.85 -25.73 19.51
C GLU A 537 -51.10 -25.98 21.01
N ILE A 538 -52.07 -25.26 21.59
CA ILE A 538 -52.54 -25.51 22.96
C ILE A 538 -54.04 -25.77 22.97
N PRO A 539 -54.46 -27.01 23.28
CA PRO A 539 -55.85 -27.30 23.58
C PRO A 539 -56.27 -26.73 24.94
N VAL A 540 -57.40 -26.01 24.99
CA VAL A 540 -58.05 -25.54 26.21
C VAL A 540 -59.48 -26.03 26.23
N PHE A 541 -59.87 -26.68 27.32
CA PHE A 541 -61.24 -27.14 27.50
C PHE A 541 -62.15 -25.97 27.89
N VAL A 542 -63.22 -25.73 27.13
CA VAL A 542 -64.20 -24.68 27.43
C VAL A 542 -65.59 -25.31 27.61
N PRO A 543 -66.11 -25.41 28.85
CA PRO A 543 -67.42 -25.99 29.12
C PRO A 543 -68.56 -25.27 28.41
N GLU A 544 -69.61 -26.00 28.08
CA GLU A 544 -70.82 -25.49 27.42
C GLU A 544 -71.47 -24.36 28.26
N GLY A 545 -71.62 -23.16 27.66
CA GLY A 545 -72.26 -21.98 28.29
C GLY A 545 -71.31 -20.89 28.81
N VAL A 546 -70.00 -21.09 28.76
CA VAL A 546 -68.99 -20.05 29.08
C VAL A 546 -68.79 -19.12 27.87
N VAL A 547 -68.79 -17.80 28.10
CA VAL A 547 -68.52 -16.81 27.05
C VAL A 547 -67.05 -16.89 26.67
N ASP A 548 -66.80 -17.08 25.38
CA ASP A 548 -65.48 -16.99 24.74
C ASP A 548 -64.86 -15.63 25.07
N THR A 549 -63.91 -15.62 26.01
CA THR A 549 -63.27 -14.40 26.50
C THR A 549 -61.89 -14.24 25.86
N PRO A 550 -61.47 -13.00 25.57
CA PRO A 550 -60.13 -12.72 25.07
C PRO A 550 -59.07 -13.22 26.04
N ILE A 551 -58.02 -13.83 25.53
CA ILE A 551 -56.98 -14.40 26.36
C ILE A 551 -55.96 -13.34 26.72
N SER A 552 -55.64 -13.23 28.01
CA SER A 552 -54.52 -12.41 28.47
C SER A 552 -53.23 -13.21 28.37
N LEU A 553 -52.34 -12.76 27.49
CA LEU A 553 -50.96 -13.23 27.47
C LEU A 553 -50.28 -12.65 28.71
N ILE A 554 -50.01 -13.51 29.70
CA ILE A 554 -49.30 -13.11 30.90
C ILE A 554 -47.95 -13.78 30.86
N ALA A 555 -46.92 -13.00 30.56
CA ALA A 555 -45.57 -13.31 31.00
C ALA A 555 -45.60 -13.27 32.53
N GLU A 556 -45.45 -14.42 33.19
CA GLU A 556 -45.56 -14.55 34.65
C GLU A 556 -44.78 -13.43 35.37
N THR A 557 -45.50 -12.46 35.93
CA THR A 557 -44.93 -11.32 36.66
C THR A 557 -44.97 -11.63 38.14
N VAL A 558 -44.34 -12.71 38.58
CA VAL A 558 -44.20 -13.01 40.01
C VAL A 558 -42.93 -12.32 40.53
N GLY A 559 -43.08 -11.03 40.83
CA GLY A 559 -42.07 -10.24 41.55
C GLY A 559 -40.95 -9.66 40.67
N SER A 560 -40.89 -8.33 40.60
CA SER A 560 -39.79 -7.53 40.02
C SER A 560 -39.40 -7.83 38.56
N GLY A 561 -40.15 -7.25 37.60
CA GLY A 561 -39.60 -6.75 36.33
C GLY A 561 -38.84 -7.72 35.42
N LYS A 562 -39.20 -9.01 35.34
CA LYS A 562 -38.57 -9.95 34.41
C LYS A 562 -39.59 -10.47 33.39
N ALA A 563 -39.52 -9.96 32.17
CA ALA A 563 -40.29 -10.47 31.04
C ALA A 563 -39.91 -11.91 30.67
N THR A 564 -40.81 -12.60 29.94
CA THR A 564 -40.48 -13.85 29.23
C THR A 564 -39.29 -13.58 28.30
N LYS A 565 -38.37 -14.54 28.15
CA LYS A 565 -37.19 -14.40 27.29
C LYS A 565 -37.22 -15.51 26.24
N GLY A 566 -37.25 -15.14 24.96
CA GLY A 566 -37.08 -16.07 23.83
C GLY A 566 -35.61 -16.15 23.40
N HIS A 567 -35.11 -17.37 23.20
CA HIS A 567 -33.79 -17.66 22.68
C HIS A 567 -33.91 -18.06 21.22
N PHE A 568 -33.03 -17.54 20.36
CA PHE A 568 -32.80 -18.12 19.05
C PHE A 568 -31.32 -18.44 18.85
N GLU A 569 -31.07 -19.34 17.92
CA GLU A 569 -29.78 -19.67 17.38
C GLU A 569 -29.91 -19.75 15.85
N ILE A 570 -29.06 -19.04 15.11
CA ILE A 570 -29.06 -19.11 13.64
C ILE A 570 -27.86 -19.92 13.19
N HIS A 571 -28.11 -21.13 12.70
CA HIS A 571 -27.10 -21.97 12.12
C HIS A 571 -26.86 -21.60 10.67
N LEU A 572 -25.59 -21.44 10.36
CA LEU A 572 -25.07 -21.05 9.08
C LEU A 572 -24.16 -22.20 8.63
N ASN A 573 -24.58 -22.97 7.61
CA ASN A 573 -23.98 -24.18 7.03
C ASN A 573 -24.44 -25.57 7.55
N ASN A 574 -24.24 -26.58 6.69
CA ASN A 574 -24.68 -27.97 6.85
C ASN A 574 -23.73 -28.73 7.80
N PRO A 575 -24.22 -29.43 8.85
CA PRO A 575 -23.42 -30.46 9.50
C PRO A 575 -23.06 -31.54 8.46
N ALA A 576 -21.80 -31.96 8.44
CA ALA A 576 -21.18 -32.83 7.43
C ALA A 576 -22.08 -33.95 6.88
N SER A 577 -22.00 -34.17 5.56
CA SER A 577 -22.47 -35.40 4.92
C SER A 577 -21.90 -36.63 5.64
N PRO A 578 -22.71 -37.64 6.00
CA PRO A 578 -22.21 -38.83 6.69
C PRO A 578 -21.30 -39.64 5.76
N GLY A 579 -19.97 -39.50 5.92
CA GLY A 579 -19.00 -40.36 5.22
C GLY A 579 -17.65 -39.74 4.85
N THR A 580 -17.48 -38.42 4.92
CA THR A 580 -16.17 -37.78 4.67
C THR A 580 -15.56 -37.36 6.02
N PRO A 581 -14.38 -37.85 6.43
CA PRO A 581 -13.75 -37.38 7.66
C PRO A 581 -13.27 -35.93 7.44
N PRO A 582 -13.80 -34.93 8.19
CA PRO A 582 -13.29 -33.57 8.14
C PRO A 582 -11.98 -33.51 8.91
N LEU A 583 -10.97 -32.86 8.34
CA LEU A 583 -9.79 -32.43 9.08
C LEU A 583 -10.27 -31.37 10.11
N HIS A 584 -9.99 -31.64 11.38
CA HIS A 584 -10.35 -30.85 12.57
C HIS A 584 -11.84 -30.88 12.95
N GLN A 585 -12.15 -31.83 13.84
CA GLN A 585 -13.49 -32.09 14.37
C GLN A 585 -13.75 -31.28 15.66
N GLU A 586 -15.03 -30.95 15.84
CA GLU A 586 -15.71 -30.32 16.99
C GLU A 586 -15.64 -28.78 17.00
N SER A 587 -16.59 -28.07 16.38
CA SER A 587 -18.02 -28.36 16.41
C SER A 587 -18.66 -28.39 15.03
N SER A 588 -19.41 -29.45 14.77
CA SER A 588 -20.60 -29.49 13.91
C SER A 588 -21.72 -28.55 14.37
N ASP A 589 -21.39 -27.56 15.19
CA ASP A 589 -22.26 -26.48 15.58
C ASP A 589 -21.96 -25.35 14.61
N GLY A 590 -22.91 -25.08 13.72
CA GLY A 590 -22.91 -23.87 12.90
C GLY A 590 -22.71 -22.62 13.76
N PHE A 591 -22.49 -21.48 13.11
CA PHE A 591 -22.47 -20.18 13.78
C PHE A 591 -23.58 -20.10 14.83
N LYS A 592 -23.27 -19.78 16.09
CA LYS A 592 -24.27 -19.67 17.15
C LYS A 592 -24.33 -18.21 17.60
N PHE A 593 -25.38 -17.47 17.22
CA PHE A 593 -25.70 -16.20 17.89
C PHE A 593 -26.29 -16.52 19.27
N ARG A 594 -25.68 -16.00 20.35
CA ARG A 594 -26.03 -16.35 21.73
C ARG A 594 -27.06 -15.41 22.35
N GLU A 595 -28.13 -16.01 22.88
CA GLU A 595 -29.04 -15.55 23.95
C GLU A 595 -29.69 -14.16 23.83
N PHE A 596 -30.98 -14.15 23.49
CA PHE A 596 -31.76 -12.91 23.40
C PHE A 596 -32.97 -12.96 24.32
N SER A 597 -33.63 -11.82 24.47
CA SER A 597 -34.75 -11.66 25.40
C SER A 597 -35.81 -10.80 24.75
N LEU A 598 -36.83 -11.45 24.20
CA LEU A 598 -38.02 -10.77 23.69
C LEU A 598 -38.98 -10.49 24.85
N SER A 599 -39.02 -9.26 25.34
CA SER A 599 -39.91 -8.84 26.42
C SER A 599 -41.33 -8.59 25.90
N ALA A 600 -42.34 -9.03 26.66
CA ALA A 600 -43.70 -8.53 26.48
C ALA A 600 -43.85 -7.23 27.28
N ASN A 601 -43.46 -6.09 26.70
CA ASN A 601 -43.63 -4.81 27.37
C ASN A 601 -45.06 -4.28 27.18
N LYS A 602 -45.65 -3.74 28.25
CA LYS A 602 -47.07 -3.28 28.29
C LYS A 602 -47.29 -1.99 27.48
N ASP A 603 -46.21 -1.26 27.20
CA ASP A 603 -46.23 0.04 26.52
C ASP A 603 -45.92 -0.06 25.02
N ASP A 604 -45.89 -1.26 24.45
CA ASP A 604 -45.60 -1.49 23.04
C ASP A 604 -46.81 -1.10 22.15
N ASP A 605 -46.67 0.00 21.41
CA ASP A 605 -47.68 0.50 20.46
C ASP A 605 -47.92 -0.45 19.27
N SER A 606 -47.08 -1.48 19.07
CA SER A 606 -47.25 -2.49 18.02
C SER A 606 -48.20 -3.64 18.40
N VAL A 607 -48.69 -3.67 19.64
CA VAL A 607 -49.68 -4.66 20.09
C VAL A 607 -51.10 -4.15 19.75
N PRO A 608 -51.86 -4.86 18.91
CA PRO A 608 -53.27 -4.53 18.68
C PRO A 608 -54.02 -4.69 20.00
N ASN A 609 -54.54 -3.58 20.53
CA ASN A 609 -55.22 -3.42 21.83
C ASN A 609 -54.27 -3.27 23.03
N LYS A 610 -54.08 -2.01 23.49
CA LYS A 610 -53.38 -1.61 24.74
C LYS A 610 -53.94 -2.22 26.06
N GLY A 611 -54.89 -3.13 25.98
CA GLY A 611 -55.50 -3.75 27.16
C GLY A 611 -55.29 -5.25 27.10
N ASP A 612 -54.23 -5.74 27.76
CA ASP A 612 -53.96 -7.09 28.28
C ASP A 612 -54.59 -8.33 27.58
N HIS A 613 -55.05 -8.29 26.33
CA HIS A 613 -55.91 -9.29 25.71
C HIS A 613 -55.70 -9.42 24.19
N PHE A 614 -55.36 -10.63 23.73
CA PHE A 614 -55.28 -10.96 22.30
C PHE A 614 -56.63 -11.51 21.79
N ARG A 615 -57.03 -11.09 20.60
CA ARG A 615 -58.19 -11.57 19.85
C ARG A 615 -57.74 -12.51 18.74
N ASP A 616 -58.66 -13.37 18.30
CA ASP A 616 -58.43 -14.24 17.15
C ASP A 616 -58.02 -13.44 15.91
N GLY A 617 -56.89 -13.80 15.30
CA GLY A 617 -56.26 -13.09 14.18
C GLY A 617 -55.38 -11.90 14.58
N ASP A 618 -55.22 -11.61 15.87
CA ASP A 618 -54.26 -10.60 16.34
C ASP A 618 -52.82 -11.12 16.14
N TYR A 619 -51.91 -10.20 15.87
CA TYR A 619 -50.49 -10.49 15.77
C TYR A 619 -49.67 -9.37 16.42
N PHE A 620 -48.44 -9.68 16.78
CA PHE A 620 -47.47 -8.72 17.32
C PHE A 620 -46.07 -9.01 16.79
N TRP A 621 -45.17 -8.05 16.92
CA TRP A 621 -43.82 -8.15 16.37
C TRP A 621 -42.76 -7.96 17.45
N ARG A 622 -41.62 -8.63 17.30
CA ARG A 622 -40.45 -8.48 18.17
C ARG A 622 -39.18 -8.45 17.35
N SER A 623 -38.18 -7.67 17.76
CA SER A 623 -36.92 -7.60 17.03
C SER A 623 -35.70 -7.36 17.92
N THR A 624 -34.53 -7.71 17.41
CA THR A 624 -33.22 -7.48 18.04
C THR A 624 -32.21 -7.05 16.98
N ALA A 625 -31.24 -6.23 17.39
CA ALA A 625 -30.14 -5.77 16.54
C ALA A 625 -28.79 -6.25 17.12
N PRO A 626 -28.11 -7.22 16.50
CA PRO A 626 -26.86 -7.78 16.99
C PRO A 626 -25.72 -6.84 17.34
N CYS A 627 -25.61 -5.71 16.64
CA CYS A 627 -24.58 -4.70 16.91
C CYS A 627 -24.88 -3.81 18.13
N LEU A 628 -26.07 -3.89 18.72
CA LEU A 628 -26.49 -3.12 19.90
C LEU A 628 -26.58 -4.03 21.11
N THR A 629 -26.00 -3.63 22.23
CA THR A 629 -26.00 -4.42 23.47
C THR A 629 -26.51 -3.64 24.68
N SER A 630 -27.05 -4.31 25.68
CA SER A 630 -27.63 -3.69 26.88
C SER A 630 -27.19 -4.37 28.17
N THR A 631 -27.00 -3.58 29.24
CA THR A 631 -26.90 -4.07 30.61
C THR A 631 -27.76 -3.21 31.54
N GLY A 632 -28.97 -3.69 31.85
CA GLY A 632 -29.93 -2.92 32.65
C GLY A 632 -30.46 -1.69 31.90
N PRO A 633 -30.48 -0.47 32.48
CA PRO A 633 -31.01 0.71 31.81
C PRO A 633 -30.07 1.34 30.76
N LYS A 634 -28.90 0.74 30.50
CA LYS A 634 -27.85 1.31 29.63
C LYS A 634 -27.69 0.49 28.35
N THR A 635 -27.68 1.20 27.23
CA THR A 635 -27.40 0.68 25.88
C THR A 635 -25.97 1.04 25.48
N TYR A 636 -25.27 0.08 24.87
CA TYR A 636 -23.95 0.22 24.24
C TYR A 636 -24.08 -0.07 22.74
N SER A 637 -23.50 0.76 21.89
CA SER A 637 -23.34 0.47 20.46
C SER A 637 -21.91 0.06 20.18
N ASN A 638 -21.72 -1.02 19.43
CA ASN A 638 -20.41 -1.43 18.90
C ASN A 638 -20.11 -0.74 17.57
N TYR A 639 -20.43 0.57 17.46
CA TYR A 639 -20.27 1.36 16.23
C TYR A 639 -20.97 0.81 14.99
N GLY A 640 -21.95 -0.07 15.18
CA GLY A 640 -22.61 -0.77 14.07
C GLY A 640 -21.82 -1.97 13.54
N ASP A 641 -20.66 -2.30 14.10
CA ASP A 641 -19.88 -3.47 13.69
C ASP A 641 -20.70 -4.76 13.86
N PRO A 642 -21.05 -5.41 12.74
CA PRO A 642 -21.88 -6.61 12.75
C PRO A 642 -21.12 -7.84 13.28
N TRP A 643 -19.79 -7.87 13.19
CA TRP A 643 -18.97 -8.97 13.68
C TRP A 643 -18.93 -8.98 15.21
N MET A 644 -19.11 -7.82 15.85
CA MET A 644 -19.11 -7.72 17.31
C MET A 644 -20.24 -8.49 17.97
N GLY A 645 -21.35 -8.75 17.26
CA GLY A 645 -22.42 -9.62 17.72
C GLY A 645 -21.99 -11.07 17.98
N LEU A 646 -20.87 -11.52 17.38
CA LEU A 646 -20.31 -12.87 17.57
C LEU A 646 -19.42 -12.98 18.82
N TYR A 647 -18.81 -11.87 19.24
CA TYR A 647 -17.80 -11.85 20.31
C TYR A 647 -18.30 -11.22 21.60
N THR A 648 -19.32 -10.35 21.53
CA THR A 648 -19.86 -9.68 22.71
C THR A 648 -20.47 -10.67 23.69
N SER A 649 -20.21 -10.43 24.97
CA SER A 649 -20.78 -11.20 26.09
C SER A 649 -22.05 -10.57 26.67
N SER A 650 -22.46 -9.41 26.15
CA SER A 650 -23.68 -8.70 26.58
C SER A 650 -24.94 -9.24 25.90
N GLN A 651 -26.08 -9.01 26.54
CA GLN A 651 -27.39 -9.22 25.90
C GLN A 651 -27.56 -8.18 24.79
N GLN A 652 -28.03 -8.59 23.61
CA GLN A 652 -28.39 -7.62 22.56
C GLN A 652 -29.58 -6.75 23.01
N GLU A 653 -29.66 -5.55 22.46
CA GLU A 653 -30.77 -4.64 22.75
C GLU A 653 -32.06 -5.09 22.04
N GLU A 654 -33.15 -5.11 22.80
CA GLU A 654 -34.50 -5.31 22.27
C GLU A 654 -35.00 -4.02 21.57
N ILE A 655 -35.53 -4.19 20.36
CA ILE A 655 -36.09 -3.11 19.53
C ILE A 655 -37.53 -3.44 19.10
N TYR A 656 -38.37 -2.41 19.00
CA TYR A 656 -39.77 -2.57 18.55
C TYR A 656 -39.88 -2.51 17.02
N TYR A 657 -40.69 -3.37 16.42
CA TYR A 657 -40.93 -3.32 14.98
C TYR A 657 -41.85 -2.13 14.61
N VAL A 658 -41.71 -1.57 13.40
CA VAL A 658 -42.42 -0.38 12.83
C VAL A 658 -42.07 0.99 13.42
N ASN A 659 -41.84 1.08 14.74
CA ASN A 659 -41.43 2.34 15.39
C ASN A 659 -39.94 2.40 15.76
N ASP A 660 -39.22 1.27 15.77
CA ASP A 660 -37.82 1.18 16.24
C ASP A 660 -36.88 0.32 15.38
N GLY A 661 -37.40 -0.51 14.45
CA GLY A 661 -36.61 -1.36 13.55
C GLY A 661 -36.79 -0.98 12.09
N THR A 662 -35.81 -1.32 11.24
CA THR A 662 -35.82 -0.93 9.83
C THR A 662 -35.54 -2.11 8.90
N PRO A 663 -36.59 -2.82 8.44
CA PRO A 663 -36.44 -3.77 7.34
C PRO A 663 -35.88 -3.08 6.11
N GLY A 664 -34.73 -3.54 5.62
CA GLY A 664 -33.98 -2.91 4.53
C GLY A 664 -33.30 -1.60 4.94
N GLY A 665 -33.03 -1.38 6.23
CA GLY A 665 -32.41 -0.15 6.73
C GLY A 665 -31.39 -0.38 7.85
N ARG A 666 -30.64 0.67 8.21
CA ARG A 666 -29.40 0.63 9.01
C ARG A 666 -29.61 0.55 10.53
N ASN A 667 -30.42 -0.41 10.98
CA ASN A 667 -30.84 -0.58 12.38
C ASN A 667 -31.32 0.72 13.02
N PHE A 668 -32.14 1.48 12.29
CA PHE A 668 -32.51 2.84 12.67
C PHE A 668 -33.70 2.87 13.63
N ARG A 669 -33.47 3.41 14.83
CA ARG A 669 -34.52 3.52 15.84
C ARG A 669 -35.32 4.81 15.73
N PHE A 670 -36.49 4.71 15.12
CA PHE A 670 -37.32 5.86 14.80
C PHE A 670 -37.97 6.51 16.04
N SER A 671 -38.39 5.78 17.08
CA SER A 671 -39.10 6.37 18.24
C SER A 671 -38.23 7.30 19.08
N LYS A 672 -36.91 7.17 18.97
CA LYS A 672 -35.92 8.02 19.64
C LYS A 672 -35.44 9.19 18.77
N SER A 673 -35.97 9.32 17.55
CA SER A 673 -35.58 10.36 16.60
C SER A 673 -36.20 11.74 16.91
N ASP A 674 -37.38 11.77 17.53
CA ASP A 674 -38.11 13.01 17.85
C ASP A 674 -37.46 13.85 18.98
N ASP A 675 -36.56 13.28 19.78
CA ASP A 675 -35.86 13.96 20.89
C ASP A 675 -34.55 14.67 20.48
N GLY A 676 -34.26 14.75 19.17
CA GLY A 676 -32.98 15.27 18.67
C GLY A 676 -31.80 14.34 18.96
N GLN A 677 -32.07 13.06 19.24
CA GLN A 677 -31.11 12.02 19.61
C GLN A 677 -30.96 10.92 18.55
N TRP A 678 -31.32 11.24 17.30
CA TRP A 678 -31.37 10.32 16.15
C TRP A 678 -30.08 9.52 15.93
N PHE A 679 -28.94 10.12 16.27
CA PHE A 679 -27.60 9.54 16.16
C PHE A 679 -27.29 8.36 17.10
N LYS A 680 -28.07 8.16 18.17
CA LYS A 680 -27.77 7.14 19.18
C LYS A 680 -28.18 5.73 18.77
N ASN A 681 -28.87 5.55 17.64
CA ASN A 681 -29.55 4.29 17.36
C ASN A 681 -29.59 4.00 15.85
N GLN A 682 -28.46 4.20 15.17
CA GLN A 682 -28.23 3.80 13.78
C GLN A 682 -26.89 3.07 13.72
N GLN A 683 -26.71 2.21 12.73
CA GLN A 683 -25.37 1.81 12.33
C GLN A 683 -24.69 2.98 11.62
N ARG A 684 -23.55 3.43 12.15
CA ARG A 684 -22.80 4.59 11.65
C ARG A 684 -21.45 4.14 11.10
N PHE A 685 -21.46 3.30 10.07
CA PHE A 685 -20.22 2.86 9.39
C PHE A 685 -19.44 4.03 8.80
N HIS A 686 -20.14 5.06 8.34
CA HIS A 686 -19.54 6.30 7.85
C HIS A 686 -18.73 7.07 8.92
N ASP A 687 -18.95 6.74 10.20
CA ASP A 687 -18.19 7.27 11.31
C ASP A 687 -17.04 6.38 11.72
N TRP A 688 -16.81 5.23 11.08
CA TRP A 688 -15.63 4.45 11.39
C TRP A 688 -14.36 5.24 11.03
N PRO A 689 -13.22 4.96 11.67
CA PRO A 689 -11.96 5.61 11.33
C PRO A 689 -11.57 5.44 9.85
N ASP A 690 -11.90 4.29 9.26
CA ASP A 690 -11.73 4.00 7.83
C ASP A 690 -12.89 4.44 6.95
N LYS A 691 -13.90 5.09 7.54
CA LYS A 691 -15.09 5.60 6.85
C LYS A 691 -15.69 4.56 5.92
N GLY A 692 -16.02 3.40 6.49
CA GLY A 692 -16.85 2.40 5.82
C GLY A 692 -18.08 3.05 5.18
N TYR A 693 -18.37 2.73 3.93
CA TYR A 693 -19.51 3.32 3.25
C TYR A 693 -20.76 2.48 3.42
N THR A 694 -21.87 3.21 3.50
CA THR A 694 -23.21 2.64 3.55
C THR A 694 -23.93 2.95 2.24
N PRO A 695 -24.52 1.95 1.56
CA PRO A 695 -25.43 2.16 0.43
C PRO A 695 -26.48 3.23 0.78
N GLU A 696 -26.91 4.05 -0.20
CA GLU A 696 -27.81 5.19 0.04
C GLU A 696 -28.99 4.85 0.98
N GLU A 697 -29.29 5.74 1.96
CA GLU A 697 -30.48 5.53 2.78
C GLU A 697 -31.70 5.47 1.87
N PRO A 698 -32.55 4.44 1.99
CA PRO A 698 -33.85 4.51 1.36
C PRO A 698 -34.52 5.80 1.82
N SER A 699 -35.05 6.57 0.87
CA SER A 699 -35.56 7.92 1.13
C SER A 699 -36.71 7.89 2.15
N GLY A 700 -36.37 8.02 3.42
CA GLY A 700 -37.28 7.98 4.56
C GLY A 700 -37.69 6.56 4.99
N PRO A 701 -38.19 6.41 6.23
CA PRO A 701 -38.79 5.15 6.68
C PRO A 701 -39.96 4.76 5.75
N PRO A 702 -40.56 3.58 5.94
CA PRO A 702 -41.93 3.32 5.50
C PRO A 702 -42.96 4.26 6.20
N ARG A 703 -42.67 5.56 6.38
CA ARG A 703 -43.63 6.61 6.77
C ARG A 703 -44.76 6.75 5.75
N SER A 704 -44.58 6.25 4.52
CA SER A 704 -45.58 6.37 3.45
C SER A 704 -46.47 5.14 3.26
N LEU A 705 -46.36 4.10 4.08
CA LEU A 705 -47.47 3.15 4.19
C LEU A 705 -48.54 3.82 5.04
N ASN A 706 -49.26 4.71 4.36
CA ASN A 706 -50.48 5.45 4.73
C ASN A 706 -51.64 4.47 5.02
N SER A 707 -51.35 3.33 5.66
CA SER A 707 -52.33 2.41 6.18
C SER A 707 -52.63 2.84 7.61
N SER A 708 -53.88 2.80 7.99
CA SER A 708 -54.33 2.97 9.37
C SER A 708 -53.82 1.85 10.32
N LYS A 709 -52.88 1.00 9.86
CA LYS A 709 -52.38 -0.20 10.51
C LYS A 709 -50.93 -0.56 10.09
N PRO A 710 -49.92 0.23 10.47
CA PRO A 710 -48.54 0.04 10.01
C PRO A 710 -47.90 -1.30 10.43
N TYR A 711 -48.53 -2.01 11.37
CA TYR A 711 -48.17 -3.36 11.84
C TYR A 711 -48.56 -4.49 10.84
N GLU A 712 -49.38 -4.23 9.82
CA GLU A 712 -49.77 -5.23 8.78
C GLU A 712 -48.67 -5.52 7.75
N VAL A 713 -47.61 -4.71 7.70
CA VAL A 713 -46.53 -4.79 6.70
C VAL A 713 -45.46 -5.77 7.16
N THR A 714 -45.17 -6.78 6.35
CA THR A 714 -44.09 -7.74 6.65
C THR A 714 -42.73 -7.25 6.13
N PRO A 715 -41.60 -7.65 6.74
CA PRO A 715 -40.25 -7.21 6.34
C PRO A 715 -39.93 -7.46 4.86
N ASP A 716 -40.36 -8.58 4.31
CA ASP A 716 -40.20 -8.96 2.90
C ASP A 716 -41.04 -8.10 1.93
N GLN A 717 -42.17 -7.56 2.39
CA GLN A 717 -42.95 -6.60 1.61
C GLN A 717 -42.30 -5.22 1.57
N ALA A 718 -41.59 -4.83 2.64
CA ALA A 718 -40.87 -3.56 2.72
C ALA A 718 -39.64 -3.52 1.79
N GLU A 719 -38.90 -4.63 1.69
CA GLU A 719 -37.68 -4.76 0.89
C GLU A 719 -37.89 -4.52 -0.62
N THR A 720 -39.01 -4.99 -1.19
CA THR A 720 -39.34 -4.76 -2.62
C THR A 720 -39.49 -3.28 -3.01
N SER A 721 -39.60 -2.37 -2.05
CA SER A 721 -39.75 -0.93 -2.27
C SER A 721 -38.47 -0.11 -2.06
N LEU A 722 -37.37 -0.73 -1.63
CA LEU A 722 -36.16 -0.05 -1.13
C LEU A 722 -34.86 -0.49 -1.82
N ALA A 723 -34.90 -1.07 -3.03
CA ALA A 723 -33.69 -1.53 -3.73
C ALA A 723 -32.60 -0.45 -3.79
N VAL A 724 -31.61 -0.54 -2.90
CA VAL A 724 -30.51 0.41 -2.81
C VAL A 724 -29.45 0.02 -3.83
N PRO A 725 -28.91 0.95 -4.63
CA PRO A 725 -27.73 0.67 -5.44
C PRO A 725 -26.59 0.13 -4.56
N THR A 726 -26.15 -1.09 -4.83
CA THR A 726 -24.97 -1.67 -4.18
C THR A 726 -23.73 -1.30 -4.98
N ASP A 727 -22.79 -0.61 -4.34
CA ASP A 727 -21.47 -0.37 -4.89
C ASP A 727 -20.43 -1.22 -4.12
N PRO A 728 -19.86 -2.26 -4.77
CA PRO A 728 -18.81 -3.08 -4.17
C PRO A 728 -17.56 -2.28 -3.75
N ALA A 729 -17.25 -1.15 -4.41
CA ALA A 729 -16.09 -0.31 -4.08
C ALA A 729 -16.20 0.29 -2.68
N MET A 730 -17.44 0.38 -2.23
CA MET A 730 -17.86 1.06 -1.04
C MET A 730 -18.21 0.08 0.10
N ALA A 731 -17.86 -1.20 -0.03
CA ALA A 731 -17.96 -2.13 1.09
C ALA A 731 -17.00 -1.72 2.22
N PRO A 732 -17.42 -1.80 3.50
CA PRO A 732 -16.58 -1.43 4.63
C PRO A 732 -15.41 -2.40 4.85
N PHE A 733 -15.57 -3.67 4.50
CA PHE A 733 -14.49 -4.65 4.55
C PHE A 733 -14.02 -5.01 3.15
N ARG A 734 -12.71 -4.95 2.93
CA ARG A 734 -12.08 -5.38 1.69
C ARG A 734 -11.47 -6.76 1.88
N ILE A 735 -11.79 -7.64 0.96
CA ILE A 735 -11.30 -9.00 0.86
C ILE A 735 -10.79 -9.21 -0.57
N ASN A 736 -9.65 -9.88 -0.66
CA ASN A 736 -8.93 -10.08 -1.90
C ASN A 736 -9.41 -11.37 -2.60
N ASN A 737 -9.53 -12.49 -1.91
CA ASN A 737 -9.94 -13.79 -2.46
C ASN A 737 -9.24 -14.24 -3.77
N SER A 738 -8.04 -13.72 -4.05
CA SER A 738 -7.26 -14.09 -5.25
C SER A 738 -6.24 -15.22 -5.00
N GLY A 739 -6.34 -15.93 -3.88
CA GLY A 739 -5.43 -16.99 -3.44
C GLY A 739 -4.04 -16.52 -3.00
N ARG A 740 -3.83 -15.20 -2.86
CA ARG A 740 -2.55 -14.58 -2.45
C ARG A 740 -2.70 -13.11 -2.08
N TYR A 741 -1.77 -12.63 -1.27
CA TYR A 741 -1.39 -11.23 -1.15
C TYR A 741 -0.56 -10.80 -2.35
N TRP A 742 -0.86 -9.61 -2.87
CA TRP A 742 -0.11 -8.91 -3.91
C TRP A 742 0.93 -7.96 -3.30
N SER A 743 0.59 -7.32 -2.19
CA SER A 743 1.51 -6.57 -1.34
C SER A 743 1.31 -6.90 0.13
N VAL A 744 2.37 -6.80 0.93
CA VAL A 744 2.28 -6.93 2.38
C VAL A 744 1.56 -5.74 3.03
N SER A 745 1.43 -4.60 2.33
CA SER A 745 0.64 -3.45 2.83
C SER A 745 -0.85 -3.76 2.97
N GLU A 746 -1.36 -4.77 2.26
CA GLU A 746 -2.75 -5.24 2.37
C GLU A 746 -3.10 -5.79 3.76
N LEU A 747 -2.10 -6.09 4.60
CA LEU A 747 -2.34 -6.41 6.02
C LEU A 747 -3.10 -5.29 6.74
N GLY A 748 -3.05 -4.04 6.24
CA GLY A 748 -3.82 -2.92 6.77
C GLY A 748 -5.34 -3.01 6.53
N ASN A 749 -5.78 -3.92 5.65
CA ASN A 749 -7.21 -4.17 5.38
C ASN A 749 -7.82 -5.21 6.33
N LEU A 750 -7.00 -5.90 7.14
CA LEU A 750 -7.48 -6.95 8.04
C LEU A 750 -8.30 -6.37 9.19
N HIS A 751 -9.46 -6.99 9.46
CA HIS A 751 -10.29 -6.64 10.60
C HIS A 751 -9.55 -6.83 11.93
N ASP A 752 -9.59 -5.83 12.82
CA ASP A 752 -8.98 -5.89 14.15
C ASP A 752 -10.05 -6.03 15.25
N HIS A 753 -10.11 -7.22 15.84
CA HIS A 753 -11.14 -7.64 16.79
C HIS A 753 -10.95 -7.11 18.23
N HIS A 754 -10.10 -6.10 18.43
CA HIS A 754 -9.80 -5.61 19.77
C HIS A 754 -11.07 -5.10 20.49
N MET A 755 -11.13 -5.27 21.82
CA MET A 755 -12.28 -4.85 22.62
C MET A 755 -11.87 -3.93 23.79
N TRP A 756 -11.82 -2.62 23.57
CA TRP A 756 -11.28 -1.62 24.50
C TRP A 756 -12.18 -0.43 24.69
N HIS A 757 -12.75 -0.23 25.87
CA HIS A 757 -13.58 0.93 26.14
C HIS A 757 -12.73 2.20 26.45
N PRO A 758 -12.84 3.29 25.68
CA PRO A 758 -11.91 4.44 25.69
C PRO A 758 -12.07 5.49 26.83
N GLN A 759 -12.79 5.24 27.93
CA GLN A 759 -13.04 6.26 29.01
C GLN A 759 -11.76 6.81 29.71
N PRO A 760 -11.77 8.02 30.39
CA PRO A 760 -12.91 8.72 31.01
C PRO A 760 -12.96 10.29 30.99
N THR A 761 -14.16 10.89 30.85
CA THR A 761 -14.48 12.23 31.40
C THR A 761 -15.95 12.32 31.86
N GLY A 762 -16.16 12.19 33.18
CA GLY A 762 -17.44 12.51 33.84
C GLY A 762 -18.36 11.31 34.14
N GLY A 763 -18.00 10.54 35.18
CA GLY A 763 -18.88 9.66 35.97
C GLY A 763 -20.08 9.01 35.27
N TYR A 764 -19.92 7.75 34.84
CA TYR A 764 -20.91 6.67 34.74
C TYR A 764 -22.31 6.87 34.11
N ASP A 765 -22.81 8.05 33.73
CA ASP A 765 -24.26 8.23 33.47
C ASP A 765 -24.69 8.45 32.01
N TYR A 766 -23.77 8.45 31.03
CA TYR A 766 -24.14 8.58 29.61
C TYR A 766 -24.08 7.24 28.85
N PRO A 767 -25.10 6.87 28.05
CA PRO A 767 -24.95 5.82 27.03
C PRO A 767 -23.82 6.20 26.05
N SER A 768 -23.06 5.21 25.59
CA SER A 768 -21.81 5.37 24.80
C SER A 768 -21.94 6.36 23.63
N ASN A 769 -23.12 6.40 23.01
CA ASN A 769 -23.39 7.17 21.79
C ASN A 769 -23.61 8.67 22.09
N GLN A 770 -23.88 9.05 23.35
CA GLN A 770 -23.88 10.46 23.77
C GLN A 770 -22.49 11.01 24.02
N ALA A 771 -21.58 10.18 24.56
CA ALA A 771 -20.20 10.59 24.73
C ALA A 771 -19.57 10.86 23.35
N TYR A 772 -19.87 10.00 22.37
CA TYR A 772 -19.40 10.14 20.99
C TYR A 772 -19.78 11.47 20.34
N ASP A 773 -21.03 11.89 20.41
CA ASP A 773 -21.45 13.16 19.79
C ASP A 773 -20.92 14.40 20.52
N ASN A 774 -20.66 14.28 21.83
CA ASN A 774 -20.03 15.35 22.60
C ASN A 774 -18.52 15.44 22.36
N ASP A 775 -17.89 14.33 21.96
CA ASP A 775 -16.45 14.21 21.80
C ASP A 775 -16.05 13.17 20.71
N PRO A 776 -16.36 13.46 19.43
CA PRO A 776 -16.16 12.49 18.34
C PRO A 776 -14.67 12.29 18.03
N GLU A 777 -13.85 13.30 18.32
CA GLU A 777 -12.40 13.29 18.08
C GLU A 777 -11.67 12.29 19.00
N HIS A 778 -12.13 12.11 20.24
CA HIS A 778 -11.46 11.26 21.24
C HIS A 778 -11.94 9.79 21.28
N LEU A 779 -13.09 9.44 20.70
CA LEU A 779 -13.74 8.14 20.94
C LEU A 779 -13.73 7.16 19.77
N VAL A 780 -13.47 7.62 18.54
CA VAL A 780 -13.44 6.79 17.32
C VAL A 780 -12.05 6.79 16.70
N TRP A 781 -11.41 7.95 16.60
CA TRP A 781 -10.16 8.12 15.87
C TRP A 781 -8.94 7.58 16.60
N ASP A 782 -9.02 7.47 17.93
CA ASP A 782 -7.92 6.99 18.76
C ASP A 782 -8.43 6.20 19.98
N LEU A 783 -7.65 5.21 20.43
CA LEU A 783 -7.85 4.53 21.71
C LEU A 783 -6.82 5.07 22.68
N PRO A 784 -7.24 5.82 23.71
CA PRO A 784 -6.31 6.44 24.63
C PRO A 784 -5.64 5.40 25.54
N ASP A 785 -4.55 5.80 26.19
CA ASP A 785 -3.77 4.90 27.05
C ASP A 785 -4.56 4.36 28.25
N GLU A 786 -5.48 5.18 28.76
CA GLU A 786 -6.43 4.90 29.83
C GLU A 786 -7.57 3.95 29.45
N ALA A 787 -7.74 3.60 28.16
CA ALA A 787 -8.81 2.71 27.73
C ALA A 787 -8.78 1.39 28.52
N GLU A 788 -9.94 0.92 28.94
CA GLU A 788 -10.11 -0.29 29.76
C GLU A 788 -10.59 -1.46 28.92
N ALA A 789 -10.09 -2.67 29.21
CA ALA A 789 -10.55 -3.88 28.53
C ALA A 789 -12.04 -4.12 28.84
N ASP A 790 -12.88 -4.25 27.82
CA ASP A 790 -14.32 -4.45 28.01
C ASP A 790 -14.88 -5.42 26.97
N SER A 791 -15.39 -6.57 27.40
CA SER A 791 -15.98 -7.62 26.55
C SER A 791 -17.34 -7.25 25.94
N ARG A 792 -17.69 -5.97 25.97
CA ARG A 792 -18.96 -5.40 25.50
C ARG A 792 -18.76 -4.26 24.50
N TRP A 793 -17.52 -3.82 24.30
CA TRP A 793 -17.19 -2.67 23.45
C TRP A 793 -16.02 -3.04 22.55
N GLY A 794 -16.19 -2.88 21.25
CA GLY A 794 -15.15 -3.08 20.25
C GLY A 794 -15.69 -2.82 18.85
N GLY A 795 -14.85 -3.13 17.85
CA GLY A 795 -15.25 -3.15 16.45
C GLY A 795 -15.03 -1.84 15.69
N GLY A 796 -15.26 -1.92 14.39
CA GLY A 796 -15.15 -0.81 13.45
C GLY A 796 -13.72 -0.36 13.19
N SER A 797 -12.78 -1.30 13.18
CA SER A 797 -11.38 -0.99 12.89
C SER A 797 -10.68 -2.09 12.13
N THR A 798 -9.71 -1.67 11.33
CA THR A 798 -8.76 -2.53 10.62
C THR A 798 -7.36 -2.29 11.19
N LEU A 799 -6.44 -3.23 10.98
CA LEU A 799 -5.05 -3.08 11.45
C LEU A 799 -4.44 -1.78 10.89
N ARG A 800 -3.92 -0.95 11.79
CA ARG A 800 -3.35 0.37 11.44
C ARG A 800 -1.88 0.25 11.06
N ILE A 801 -1.61 0.10 9.77
CA ILE A 801 -0.25 -0.10 9.27
C ILE A 801 0.30 1.19 8.68
N GLY A 802 -0.37 1.74 7.68
CA GLY A 802 0.00 2.96 6.96
C GLY A 802 -0.54 4.25 7.57
N ARG A 803 -1.39 4.14 8.58
CA ARG A 803 -1.91 5.26 9.37
C ARG A 803 -1.32 5.28 10.77
N LYS A 804 -1.61 6.35 11.52
CA LYS A 804 -1.19 6.43 12.93
C LYS A 804 -1.90 5.35 13.75
N GLU A 805 -1.09 4.53 14.41
CA GLU A 805 -1.55 3.50 15.33
C GLU A 805 -2.33 4.12 16.51
N PHE A 806 -3.24 3.34 17.09
CA PHE A 806 -3.93 3.73 18.32
C PHE A 806 -2.93 4.02 19.44
N THR A 807 -3.11 5.11 20.20
CA THR A 807 -2.25 5.49 21.32
C THR A 807 -2.05 4.32 22.29
N LYS A 808 -3.10 3.55 22.56
CA LYS A 808 -3.06 2.33 23.39
C LYS A 808 -2.05 1.29 22.89
N PHE A 809 -1.93 1.15 21.56
CA PHE A 809 -1.14 0.13 20.87
C PHE A 809 0.17 0.66 20.28
N ASP A 810 0.41 1.98 20.30
CA ASP A 810 1.67 2.61 19.91
C ASP A 810 2.78 2.38 20.95
N LYS A 811 3.02 1.09 21.24
CA LYS A 811 3.95 0.60 22.26
C LYS A 811 4.84 -0.51 21.69
N PRO A 812 6.05 -0.70 22.25
CA PRO A 812 6.95 -1.77 21.82
C PRO A 812 6.23 -3.13 21.79
N GLY A 813 6.25 -3.80 20.64
CA GLY A 813 5.70 -5.14 20.47
C GLY A 813 4.18 -5.21 20.31
N MET A 814 3.48 -4.07 20.26
CA MET A 814 2.02 -4.02 20.08
C MET A 814 1.59 -3.42 18.74
N ARG A 815 2.49 -2.81 17.96
CA ARG A 815 2.11 -2.06 16.75
C ARG A 815 1.84 -2.98 15.58
N ALA A 816 0.75 -2.74 14.84
CA ALA A 816 0.41 -3.54 13.66
C ALA A 816 1.43 -3.36 12.52
N SER A 817 2.02 -2.17 12.37
CA SER A 817 3.06 -1.91 11.36
C SER A 817 4.30 -2.78 11.49
N GLN A 818 4.57 -3.37 12.66
CA GLN A 818 5.68 -4.31 12.87
C GLN A 818 5.48 -5.63 12.11
N LEU A 819 4.26 -5.98 11.71
CA LEU A 819 4.01 -7.14 10.85
C LEU A 819 4.69 -6.99 9.47
N LEU A 820 4.90 -5.76 9.00
CA LEU A 820 5.64 -5.48 7.76
C LEU A 820 7.11 -5.88 7.84
N ASP A 821 7.67 -5.99 9.05
CA ASP A 821 9.06 -6.39 9.25
C ASP A 821 9.22 -7.91 9.27
N LEU A 822 8.15 -8.64 9.59
CA LEU A 822 8.14 -10.10 9.71
C LEU A 822 7.75 -10.79 8.39
N PHE A 823 6.84 -10.17 7.64
CA PHE A 823 6.25 -10.78 6.44
C PHE A 823 6.67 -10.07 5.15
N HIS A 824 6.57 -10.80 4.03
CA HIS A 824 6.63 -10.25 2.68
C HIS A 824 5.71 -11.04 1.74
N ALA A 825 5.31 -10.44 0.62
CA ALA A 825 4.37 -11.03 -0.34
C ALA A 825 5.05 -11.81 -1.49
N GLY A 826 6.36 -12.06 -1.43
CA GLY A 826 7.09 -12.71 -2.54
C GLY A 826 7.16 -11.84 -3.81
N ILE A 827 7.03 -12.47 -4.98
CA ILE A 827 7.07 -11.81 -6.29
C ILE A 827 5.69 -11.97 -6.94
N ASN A 828 4.89 -10.91 -6.99
CA ASN A 828 3.50 -11.01 -7.47
C ASN A 828 3.28 -10.47 -8.88
N GLY A 829 4.05 -9.47 -9.32
CA GLY A 829 3.72 -8.74 -10.55
C GLY A 829 2.52 -7.81 -10.33
N THR A 830 1.68 -7.60 -11.35
CA THR A 830 0.47 -6.76 -11.26
C THR A 830 -0.82 -7.55 -11.02
N ASN A 831 -1.77 -6.98 -10.27
CA ASN A 831 -3.11 -7.51 -10.03
C ASN A 831 -4.16 -7.05 -11.08
N LEU A 832 -3.77 -6.27 -12.10
CA LEU A 832 -4.66 -5.57 -13.04
C LEU A 832 -5.57 -6.44 -13.93
N THR A 833 -5.45 -7.77 -13.93
CA THR A 833 -6.09 -8.66 -14.94
C THR A 833 -6.95 -9.79 -14.36
N ILE A 834 -7.17 -9.85 -13.05
CA ILE A 834 -7.79 -11.04 -12.42
C ILE A 834 -9.32 -11.07 -12.61
N ASN A 835 -9.95 -9.94 -12.92
CA ASN A 835 -11.40 -9.85 -13.00
C ASN A 835 -11.95 -10.13 -14.40
N ALA A 836 -11.74 -11.35 -14.90
CA ALA A 836 -12.62 -12.10 -15.80
C ALA A 836 -11.92 -13.43 -16.15
N GLY A 837 -12.52 -14.55 -15.79
CA GLY A 837 -11.96 -15.90 -15.98
C GLY A 837 -11.84 -16.37 -17.44
N THR A 838 -11.40 -15.52 -18.38
CA THR A 838 -11.17 -15.90 -19.78
C THR A 838 -9.70 -15.78 -20.15
N SER A 839 -9.22 -16.71 -20.99
CA SER A 839 -7.86 -16.68 -21.54
C SER A 839 -7.56 -15.43 -22.38
N ALA A 840 -8.59 -14.64 -22.73
CA ALA A 840 -8.47 -13.42 -23.52
C ALA A 840 -7.85 -12.25 -22.75
N ASP A 841 -7.99 -12.18 -21.42
CA ASP A 841 -7.41 -11.10 -20.59
C ASP A 841 -5.89 -11.27 -20.42
N TYR A 842 -5.39 -12.50 -20.55
CA TYR A 842 -3.96 -12.81 -20.57
C TYR A 842 -3.30 -12.52 -21.94
N GLU A 843 -4.07 -12.57 -23.03
CA GLU A 843 -3.63 -12.07 -24.35
C GLU A 843 -3.55 -10.53 -24.40
N ALA A 844 -4.08 -9.84 -23.37
CA ALA A 844 -4.18 -8.39 -23.30
C ALA A 844 -3.07 -7.70 -22.47
N TYR A 845 -2.05 -8.42 -21.98
CA TYR A 845 -0.89 -7.80 -21.33
C TYR A 845 -0.27 -6.77 -22.27
N ASP A 846 -0.35 -5.51 -21.88
CA ASP A 846 0.20 -4.42 -22.66
C ASP A 846 1.55 -4.01 -22.07
N PRO A 847 2.66 -4.27 -22.76
CA PRO A 847 3.98 -3.87 -22.30
C PRO A 847 4.14 -2.35 -22.12
N ARG A 848 3.20 -1.53 -22.63
CA ARG A 848 3.10 -0.08 -22.41
C ARG A 848 2.63 0.30 -21.00
N ASP A 849 2.15 -0.65 -20.21
CA ASP A 849 1.59 -0.38 -18.89
C ASP A 849 2.65 -0.15 -17.80
N HIS A 850 3.94 -0.26 -18.16
CA HIS A 850 5.08 -0.16 -17.24
C HIS A 850 4.99 -1.11 -16.04
N GLN A 851 4.19 -2.17 -16.18
CA GLN A 851 3.94 -3.14 -15.13
C GLN A 851 4.40 -4.55 -15.53
N PRO A 852 4.98 -5.31 -14.61
CA PRO A 852 5.21 -6.73 -14.80
C PRO A 852 3.84 -7.47 -14.77
N PRO A 853 3.57 -8.44 -15.66
CA PRO A 853 2.29 -9.17 -15.66
C PRO A 853 2.07 -9.97 -14.36
N PRO A 854 0.89 -10.52 -14.08
CA PRO A 854 0.72 -11.46 -12.97
C PRO A 854 1.75 -12.62 -13.01
N THR A 855 2.39 -12.91 -11.89
CA THR A 855 3.21 -14.12 -11.72
C THR A 855 2.34 -15.34 -11.40
N GLY A 856 2.92 -16.54 -11.55
CA GLY A 856 2.33 -17.75 -10.96
C GLY A 856 2.34 -17.70 -9.43
N ARG A 857 1.42 -18.43 -8.77
CA ARG A 857 1.41 -18.54 -7.31
C ARG A 857 2.59 -19.37 -6.82
N THR A 858 2.79 -20.49 -7.51
CA THR A 858 3.82 -21.49 -7.20
C THR A 858 4.94 -21.49 -8.23
N SER A 859 6.06 -22.10 -7.87
CA SER A 859 7.16 -22.35 -8.81
C SER A 859 6.71 -23.18 -10.03
N ALA A 860 5.77 -24.12 -9.82
CA ALA A 860 5.21 -24.93 -10.91
C ALA A 860 4.38 -24.06 -11.86
N ASP A 861 3.51 -23.22 -11.30
CA ASP A 861 2.66 -22.33 -12.08
C ASP A 861 3.50 -21.35 -12.89
N ALA A 862 4.54 -20.76 -12.30
CA ALA A 862 5.43 -19.80 -12.96
C ALA A 862 6.02 -20.35 -14.28
N THR A 863 6.34 -21.64 -14.33
CA THR A 863 6.86 -22.28 -15.56
C THR A 863 5.79 -22.56 -16.62
N SER A 864 4.53 -22.70 -16.22
CA SER A 864 3.39 -22.98 -17.11
C SER A 864 2.55 -21.74 -17.45
N PHE A 865 2.78 -20.63 -16.76
CA PHE A 865 2.00 -19.41 -16.90
C PHE A 865 2.22 -18.78 -18.28
N PRO A 866 1.23 -18.03 -18.83
CA PRO A 866 1.36 -17.34 -20.13
C PRO A 866 2.61 -16.44 -20.26
N TYR A 867 3.17 -16.01 -19.13
CA TYR A 867 4.36 -15.16 -19.06
C TYR A 867 5.61 -15.87 -18.52
N SER A 868 5.69 -17.20 -18.65
CA SER A 868 6.88 -18.00 -18.30
C SER A 868 8.17 -17.59 -19.06
N ALA A 869 8.05 -16.81 -20.13
CA ALA A 869 9.19 -16.17 -20.80
C ALA A 869 9.77 -14.98 -20.00
N ILE A 870 8.98 -14.37 -19.10
CA ILE A 870 9.37 -13.24 -18.25
C ILE A 870 9.70 -13.72 -16.83
N TYR A 871 9.03 -14.80 -16.39
CA TYR A 871 9.16 -15.36 -15.05
C TYR A 871 9.91 -16.69 -15.06
N THR A 872 11.01 -16.72 -14.31
CA THR A 872 11.74 -17.94 -13.99
C THR A 872 10.95 -18.80 -13.00
N GLN A 873 11.40 -20.03 -12.77
CA GLN A 873 10.79 -20.92 -11.78
C GLN A 873 10.82 -20.33 -10.35
N GLU A 874 11.73 -19.40 -10.07
CA GLU A 874 11.87 -18.72 -8.77
C GLU A 874 10.99 -17.46 -8.66
N ASP A 875 10.44 -16.99 -9.78
CA ASP A 875 9.57 -15.81 -9.87
C ASP A 875 8.10 -16.17 -9.59
N HIS A 876 7.75 -16.33 -8.33
CA HIS A 876 6.37 -16.64 -7.91
C HIS A 876 5.99 -16.01 -6.57
N ALA A 877 4.69 -15.98 -6.28
CA ALA A 877 4.12 -15.35 -5.08
C ALA A 877 4.64 -15.95 -3.76
N GLU A 878 4.87 -17.27 -3.73
CA GLU A 878 5.40 -17.98 -2.55
C GLU A 878 6.93 -17.93 -2.42
N SER A 879 7.62 -17.24 -3.34
CA SER A 879 9.07 -17.20 -3.38
C SER A 879 9.63 -16.57 -2.09
N PRO A 880 10.78 -17.02 -1.57
CA PRO A 880 11.44 -16.39 -0.42
C PRO A 880 12.10 -15.04 -0.77
N PHE A 881 12.01 -14.63 -2.05
CA PHE A 881 12.59 -13.40 -2.55
C PHE A 881 11.53 -12.35 -2.82
N ARG A 882 11.96 -11.10 -2.90
CA ARG A 882 11.24 -10.03 -3.61
C ARG A 882 12.05 -9.61 -4.83
N LYS A 883 11.36 -9.08 -5.83
CA LYS A 883 11.98 -8.56 -7.05
C LYS A 883 11.92 -7.04 -7.03
N ILE A 884 13.08 -6.41 -7.17
CA ILE A 884 13.21 -4.96 -7.23
C ILE A 884 13.20 -4.53 -8.70
N TYR A 885 12.25 -3.66 -9.09
CA TYR A 885 12.06 -3.22 -10.48
C TYR A 885 12.60 -1.79 -10.73
N GLY A 886 13.63 -1.41 -9.97
CA GLY A 886 14.11 -0.03 -9.95
C GLY A 886 13.20 0.91 -9.17
N GLN A 887 12.60 0.42 -8.07
CA GLN A 887 11.92 1.27 -7.09
C GLN A 887 12.84 2.37 -6.56
N LEU A 888 12.25 3.51 -6.18
CA LEU A 888 12.96 4.67 -5.66
C LEU A 888 13.54 4.37 -4.27
N ASN A 889 14.84 4.47 -4.09
CA ASN A 889 15.42 4.34 -2.76
C ASN A 889 15.18 5.61 -1.94
N LEU A 890 14.25 5.53 -0.99
CA LEU A 890 13.80 6.65 -0.18
C LEU A 890 14.95 7.26 0.65
N ASN A 891 15.92 6.45 1.09
CA ASN A 891 17.05 6.88 1.91
C ASN A 891 18.11 7.67 1.15
N SER A 892 18.21 7.48 -0.16
CA SER A 892 19.21 8.14 -1.01
C SER A 892 18.62 9.17 -1.97
N VAL A 893 17.29 9.36 -1.96
CA VAL A 893 16.62 10.43 -2.71
C VAL A 893 17.34 11.77 -2.49
N PRO A 894 17.72 12.50 -3.54
CA PRO A 894 18.53 13.69 -3.36
C PRO A 894 17.72 14.91 -2.91
N THR A 895 16.42 15.00 -3.25
CA THR A 895 15.61 16.18 -2.96
C THR A 895 14.14 15.87 -2.62
N VAL A 896 13.40 16.90 -2.23
CA VAL A 896 11.95 16.80 -1.96
C VAL A 896 11.15 16.37 -3.20
N LEU A 897 11.59 16.78 -4.39
CA LEU A 897 10.81 16.65 -5.62
C LEU A 897 10.55 15.18 -5.99
N GLU A 898 11.51 14.28 -5.76
CA GLU A 898 11.33 12.87 -6.10
C GLU A 898 10.32 12.19 -5.17
N ILE A 899 10.35 12.47 -3.86
CA ILE A 899 9.35 11.96 -2.89
C ILE A 899 7.98 12.55 -3.18
N GLU A 900 7.94 13.85 -3.43
CA GLU A 900 6.71 14.57 -3.78
C GLU A 900 6.05 13.99 -5.03
N THR A 901 6.84 13.56 -6.02
CA THR A 901 6.31 12.90 -7.23
C THR A 901 5.57 11.60 -6.91
N ILE A 902 6.06 10.82 -5.94
CA ILE A 902 5.39 9.59 -5.50
C ILE A 902 4.09 9.91 -4.74
N LEU A 903 4.12 10.95 -3.90
CA LEU A 903 2.95 11.37 -3.13
C LEU A 903 1.87 12.04 -4.01
N ARG A 904 2.28 12.70 -5.09
CA ARG A 904 1.40 13.34 -6.07
C ARG A 904 0.94 12.32 -7.11
N GLY A 905 -0.13 11.60 -6.79
CA GLY A 905 -0.87 10.74 -7.70
C GLY A 905 -2.32 10.64 -7.27
N MET A 906 -3.24 10.32 -8.18
CA MET A 906 -4.66 10.18 -7.85
C MET A 906 -4.87 9.02 -6.88
N PHE A 907 -5.45 9.22 -5.70
CA PHE A 907 -5.64 8.20 -4.67
C PHE A 907 -6.74 7.22 -5.05
N SER A 908 -6.39 5.95 -5.22
CA SER A 908 -7.32 4.84 -5.46
C SER A 908 -8.14 4.42 -4.24
N SER A 909 -8.08 5.20 -3.16
CA SER A 909 -8.94 5.02 -2.01
C SER A 909 -10.41 4.93 -2.46
N SER A 910 -11.19 4.22 -1.65
CA SER A 910 -12.58 3.77 -1.84
C SER A 910 -13.58 4.73 -2.47
N ALA A 911 -13.23 5.98 -2.73
CA ALA A 911 -14.10 7.03 -3.21
C ALA A 911 -14.04 7.33 -4.72
N LEU A 912 -13.01 6.90 -5.46
CA LEU A 912 -12.94 7.23 -6.89
C LEU A 912 -13.82 6.30 -7.73
N MET A 913 -14.93 6.83 -8.22
CA MET A 913 -15.78 6.20 -9.23
C MET A 913 -15.29 6.61 -10.62
N VAL A 914 -15.38 5.71 -11.60
CA VAL A 914 -15.34 6.09 -13.02
C VAL A 914 -16.67 6.75 -13.33
N ASP A 915 -16.66 7.96 -13.88
CA ASP A 915 -17.90 8.63 -14.31
C ASP A 915 -18.64 7.71 -15.29
N PRO A 916 -19.87 7.27 -14.97
CA PRO A 916 -20.64 6.41 -15.86
C PRO A 916 -20.91 7.04 -17.23
N ALA A 917 -20.87 8.37 -17.33
CA ALA A 917 -21.05 9.13 -18.57
C ALA A 917 -19.72 9.41 -19.30
N ASN A 918 -18.58 9.29 -18.61
CA ASN A 918 -17.26 9.63 -19.15
C ASN A 918 -16.17 8.74 -18.54
N THR A 919 -15.81 7.66 -19.25
CA THR A 919 -14.85 6.65 -18.76
C THR A 919 -13.44 7.19 -18.45
N ASP A 920 -13.16 8.44 -18.80
CA ASP A 920 -11.88 9.13 -18.59
C ASP A 920 -11.87 10.10 -17.41
N GLN A 921 -13.01 10.28 -16.72
CA GLN A 921 -13.09 11.13 -15.55
C GLN A 921 -13.35 10.29 -14.31
N LEU A 922 -12.43 10.43 -13.34
CA LEU A 922 -12.62 9.89 -12.00
C LEU A 922 -13.39 10.94 -11.19
N VAL A 923 -14.51 10.53 -10.60
CA VAL A 923 -15.40 11.38 -9.81
C VAL A 923 -15.47 10.80 -8.40
N GLY A 924 -15.41 11.68 -7.40
CA GLY A 924 -15.66 11.27 -6.00
C GLY A 924 -17.08 10.74 -5.79
N PRO A 925 -17.35 9.97 -4.73
CA PRO A 925 -18.70 9.55 -4.41
C PRO A 925 -19.51 10.77 -3.99
N THR A 926 -20.76 10.82 -4.39
CA THR A 926 -21.66 11.89 -3.93
C THR A 926 -22.20 11.48 -2.56
N PHE A 927 -21.85 12.22 -1.50
CA PHE A 927 -22.32 11.94 -0.14
C PHE A 927 -23.75 12.47 0.05
N LEU A 928 -24.64 11.65 0.60
CA LEU A 928 -26.07 11.97 0.80
C LEU A 928 -26.35 13.22 1.65
N GLN A 929 -25.42 13.63 2.52
CA GLN A 929 -25.56 14.86 3.33
C GLN A 929 -25.05 16.12 2.62
N GLU A 930 -24.47 16.01 1.43
CA GLU A 930 -23.76 17.08 0.75
C GLU A 930 -24.35 17.35 -0.64
N THR A 931 -25.61 17.78 -0.68
CA THR A 931 -26.27 18.27 -1.89
C THR A 931 -25.70 19.59 -2.44
N ASP A 932 -24.58 20.07 -1.89
CA ASP A 932 -23.88 21.27 -2.36
C ASP A 932 -22.58 20.84 -3.08
N PRO A 933 -22.48 20.96 -4.41
CA PRO A 933 -21.28 20.61 -5.17
C PRO A 933 -20.03 21.44 -4.78
N LYS A 934 -20.17 22.50 -3.96
CA LYS A 934 -19.04 23.21 -3.33
C LYS A 934 -18.52 22.55 -2.06
N ARG A 935 -19.18 21.48 -1.60
CA ARG A 935 -18.83 20.70 -0.41
C ARG A 935 -18.40 19.26 -0.74
N ALA A 936 -18.42 18.85 -2.01
CA ALA A 936 -17.90 17.55 -2.40
C ALA A 936 -16.46 17.41 -1.88
N PRO A 937 -16.13 16.33 -1.16
CA PRO A 937 -14.79 16.15 -0.65
C PRO A 937 -13.82 16.05 -1.82
N THR A 938 -12.76 16.85 -1.73
CA THR A 938 -11.55 16.60 -2.51
C THR A 938 -10.98 15.27 -2.02
N HIS A 939 -10.67 14.34 -2.92
CA HIS A 939 -10.05 13.05 -2.57
C HIS A 939 -8.54 13.14 -2.63
N GLY A 940 -7.89 12.34 -1.79
CA GLY A 940 -6.44 12.31 -1.70
C GLY A 940 -5.83 13.39 -0.82
N LEU A 941 -4.50 13.34 -0.70
CA LEU A 941 -3.76 14.33 0.08
C LEU A 941 -3.93 15.74 -0.51
N ASP A 942 -4.05 16.72 0.38
CA ASP A 942 -3.92 18.14 0.04
C ASP A 942 -2.59 18.35 -0.73
N PRO A 943 -2.62 18.91 -1.96
CA PRO A 943 -1.43 19.20 -2.75
C PRO A 943 -0.35 19.98 -1.98
N ASP A 944 -0.74 20.88 -1.07
CA ASP A 944 0.21 21.62 -0.25
C ASP A 944 0.83 20.75 0.85
N ALA A 945 0.09 19.74 1.32
CA ALA A 945 0.57 18.80 2.32
C ALA A 945 1.56 17.78 1.74
N CYS A 946 1.41 17.37 0.48
CA CYS A 946 2.39 16.51 -0.22
C CYS A 946 3.81 17.08 -0.13
N SER A 947 4.00 18.38 -0.40
CA SER A 947 5.31 19.04 -0.29
C SER A 947 5.83 19.16 1.15
N ARG A 948 4.94 19.21 2.15
CA ARG A 948 5.34 19.26 3.57
C ARG A 948 5.74 17.88 4.07
N ILE A 949 4.94 16.85 3.76
CA ILE A 949 5.25 15.44 4.05
C ILE A 949 6.56 15.06 3.36
N ALA A 950 6.73 15.35 2.06
CA ALA A 950 7.96 15.04 1.33
C ALA A 950 9.19 15.70 1.98
N ARG A 951 9.09 16.96 2.43
CA ARG A 951 10.17 17.66 3.14
C ARG A 951 10.54 16.98 4.45
N ARG A 952 9.54 16.55 5.23
CA ARG A 952 9.78 15.87 6.51
C ARG A 952 10.30 14.47 6.30
N LEU A 953 9.74 13.74 5.33
CA LEU A 953 10.27 12.44 4.92
C LEU A 953 11.73 12.54 4.48
N LEU A 954 12.13 13.61 3.79
CA LEU A 954 13.52 13.86 3.41
C LEU A 954 14.42 14.11 4.63
N ALA A 955 13.90 14.81 5.65
CA ALA A 955 14.63 15.22 6.84
C ALA A 955 14.75 14.12 7.91
N ASP A 956 13.78 13.21 8.00
CA ASP A 956 13.73 12.16 9.05
C ASP A 956 14.55 10.91 8.69
N ARG A 957 15.19 10.89 7.52
CA ARG A 957 16.06 9.82 7.04
C ARG A 957 17.31 9.65 7.93
N PRO A 958 17.88 8.44 8.00
CA PRO A 958 17.49 7.22 7.27
C PRO A 958 16.37 6.39 7.93
N TYR A 959 15.60 5.69 7.09
CA TYR A 959 14.65 4.64 7.47
C TYR A 959 15.35 3.27 7.47
N TYR A 960 15.18 2.52 8.56
CA TYR A 960 15.86 1.23 8.77
C TYR A 960 14.95 0.02 8.55
N SER A 961 13.63 0.23 8.51
CA SER A 961 12.66 -0.85 8.41
C SER A 961 11.33 -0.35 7.81
N PRO A 962 10.55 -1.25 7.18
CA PRO A 962 9.19 -0.96 6.75
C PRO A 962 8.29 -0.45 7.87
N SER A 963 8.35 -1.05 9.07
CA SER A 963 7.55 -0.57 10.20
C SER A 963 7.97 0.83 10.67
N HIS A 964 9.27 1.17 10.59
CA HIS A 964 9.75 2.52 10.88
C HIS A 964 9.16 3.52 9.87
N LEU A 965 9.22 3.22 8.57
CA LEU A 965 8.64 4.06 7.53
C LEU A 965 7.13 4.26 7.75
N ALA A 966 6.39 3.17 7.93
CA ALA A 966 4.93 3.20 8.06
C ALA A 966 4.47 4.11 9.20
N ARG A 967 5.18 4.04 10.32
CA ARG A 967 4.91 4.86 11.50
C ARG A 967 5.26 6.33 11.31
N VAL A 968 6.37 6.64 10.61
CA VAL A 968 6.71 8.03 10.26
C VAL A 968 5.64 8.59 9.33
N VAL A 969 5.30 7.89 8.25
CA VAL A 969 4.26 8.31 7.29
C VAL A 969 2.93 8.55 8.00
N GLY A 970 2.45 7.58 8.78
CA GLY A 970 1.18 7.70 9.51
C GLY A 970 1.15 8.91 10.45
N GLN A 971 2.27 9.22 11.11
CA GLN A 971 2.39 10.42 11.96
C GLN A 971 2.40 11.71 11.12
N LEU A 972 3.14 11.74 10.01
CA LEU A 972 3.26 12.91 9.14
C LEU A 972 1.93 13.28 8.48
N VAL A 973 1.16 12.29 8.02
CA VAL A 973 -0.17 12.52 7.40
C VAL A 973 -1.10 13.22 8.39
N GLN A 974 -1.03 12.86 9.68
CA GLN A 974 -1.81 13.52 10.72
C GLN A 974 -1.28 14.93 11.07
N GLU A 975 0.03 15.06 11.32
CA GLU A 975 0.64 16.33 11.78
C GLU A 975 0.61 17.43 10.72
N GLU A 976 0.75 17.07 9.45
CA GLU A 976 0.71 18.02 8.33
C GLU A 976 -0.71 18.33 7.86
N ASP A 977 -1.73 17.80 8.55
CA ASP A 977 -3.14 18.02 8.24
C ASP A 977 -3.41 17.70 6.76
N ALA A 978 -2.86 16.58 6.31
CA ALA A 978 -2.74 16.29 4.90
C ALA A 978 -4.03 15.80 4.27
N MET A 979 -5.01 15.46 5.11
CA MET A 979 -6.33 15.04 4.70
C MET A 979 -7.25 16.25 4.52
N PRO A 980 -7.98 16.32 3.40
CA PRO A 980 -8.86 17.44 3.13
C PRO A 980 -9.95 17.62 4.19
N LYS A 981 -10.30 18.88 4.43
CA LYS A 981 -11.33 19.27 5.41
C LYS A 981 -12.61 19.65 4.70
N THR A 982 -13.74 19.14 5.16
CA THR A 982 -15.05 19.64 4.73
C THR A 982 -15.74 20.35 5.89
N LYS A 983 -16.40 21.47 5.56
CA LYS A 983 -17.19 22.23 6.53
C LYS A 983 -18.57 21.59 6.70
N ILE A 984 -18.75 20.85 7.79
CA ILE A 984 -20.07 20.39 8.23
C ILE A 984 -20.61 21.41 9.25
N GLU A 985 -21.78 21.99 8.96
CA GLU A 985 -22.49 22.93 9.86
C GLU A 985 -21.66 24.15 10.31
N GLY A 986 -20.72 24.61 9.47
CA GLY A 986 -19.89 25.77 9.77
C GLY A 986 -18.70 25.50 10.72
N LYS A 987 -18.49 24.23 11.12
CA LYS A 987 -17.24 23.78 11.75
C LYS A 987 -16.38 23.07 10.70
N ASP A 988 -15.09 23.37 10.68
CA ASP A 988 -14.12 22.57 9.94
C ASP A 988 -14.07 21.20 10.60
N ARG A 989 -14.55 20.16 9.91
CA ARG A 989 -14.33 18.77 10.33
C ARG A 989 -13.24 18.21 9.44
N GLN A 990 -12.20 17.65 10.03
CA GLN A 990 -11.15 16.96 9.30
C GLN A 990 -11.74 15.63 8.81
N PHE A 991 -11.80 15.41 7.49
CA PHE A 991 -12.26 14.15 6.94
C PHE A 991 -11.04 13.23 6.88
N PHE A 992 -10.61 12.74 8.04
CA PHE A 992 -9.61 11.69 8.04
C PHE A 992 -10.27 10.44 7.46
N ASN A 993 -9.84 10.02 6.27
CA ASN A 993 -10.18 8.72 5.74
C ASN A 993 -8.95 7.85 5.98
N ASP A 994 -8.98 6.98 6.99
CA ASP A 994 -7.85 6.11 7.25
C ASP A 994 -7.50 5.26 6.02
N ALA A 995 -8.46 4.93 5.16
CA ALA A 995 -8.18 4.21 3.91
C ALA A 995 -7.31 5.03 2.94
N GLU A 996 -7.45 6.36 2.89
CA GLU A 996 -6.57 7.24 2.10
C GLU A 996 -5.17 7.33 2.72
N ALA A 997 -5.03 7.26 4.05
CA ALA A 997 -3.74 7.20 4.71
C ALA A 997 -3.03 5.84 4.48
N GLU A 998 -3.76 4.73 4.59
CA GLU A 998 -3.29 3.39 4.24
C GLU A 998 -2.86 3.31 2.77
N GLU A 999 -3.65 3.90 1.86
CA GLU A 999 -3.34 4.03 0.44
C GLU A 999 -2.04 4.83 0.22
N THR A 1000 -1.91 5.99 0.86
CA THR A 1000 -0.71 6.84 0.79
C THR A 1000 0.53 6.04 1.16
N PHE A 1001 0.45 5.31 2.27
CA PHE A 1001 1.54 4.47 2.72
C PHE A 1001 1.81 3.32 1.76
N ALA A 1002 0.78 2.59 1.31
CA ALA A 1002 0.94 1.47 0.39
C ALA A 1002 1.66 1.88 -0.89
N ARG A 1003 1.34 3.06 -1.45
CA ARG A 1003 2.04 3.66 -2.60
C ARG A 1003 3.50 3.92 -2.31
N LEU A 1004 3.77 4.70 -1.27
CA LEU A 1004 5.14 5.03 -0.90
C LEU A 1004 5.93 3.75 -0.66
N PHE A 1005 5.37 2.80 0.06
CA PHE A 1005 6.01 1.53 0.40
C PHE A 1005 6.29 0.65 -0.83
N ASN A 1006 5.31 0.45 -1.71
CA ASN A 1006 5.43 -0.46 -2.85
C ASN A 1006 6.36 0.07 -3.96
N LEU A 1007 6.48 1.40 -4.06
CA LEU A 1007 7.28 2.09 -5.07
C LEU A 1007 8.64 2.55 -4.57
N THR A 1008 8.93 2.33 -3.28
CA THR A 1008 10.23 2.65 -2.70
C THR A 1008 10.98 1.41 -2.22
N ASN A 1009 12.28 1.59 -1.99
CA ASN A 1009 13.12 0.64 -1.28
C ASN A 1009 14.10 1.38 -0.35
N PHE A 1010 14.91 0.64 0.42
CA PHE A 1010 15.95 1.19 1.30
C PHE A 1010 17.38 0.79 0.87
N SER A 1011 17.50 -0.21 0.01
CA SER A 1011 18.74 -0.75 -0.54
C SER A 1011 18.82 -0.46 -2.05
N SER A 1012 20.05 -0.36 -2.56
CA SER A 1012 20.31 -0.11 -3.98
C SER A 1012 21.45 -0.98 -4.52
N ARG A 1013 21.36 -1.31 -5.80
CA ARG A 1013 22.38 -2.03 -6.57
C ARG A 1013 22.82 -1.31 -7.85
N HIS A 1014 22.27 -0.14 -8.13
CA HIS A 1014 22.64 0.68 -9.28
C HIS A 1014 23.33 1.95 -8.81
N PHE A 1015 24.55 2.17 -9.29
CA PHE A 1015 25.37 3.29 -8.86
C PHE A 1015 25.96 4.02 -10.05
N ARG A 1016 26.24 5.30 -9.85
CA ARG A 1016 27.01 6.13 -10.77
C ARG A 1016 28.30 6.54 -10.11
N ILE A 1017 29.43 6.13 -10.69
CA ILE A 1017 30.78 6.41 -10.19
C ILE A 1017 31.40 7.50 -11.05
N PHE A 1018 31.68 8.65 -10.46
CA PHE A 1018 32.50 9.69 -11.05
C PHE A 1018 33.94 9.43 -10.63
N ALA A 1019 34.83 9.24 -11.60
CA ALA A 1019 36.23 8.96 -11.37
C ALA A 1019 37.10 10.02 -12.03
N TYR A 1020 38.11 10.48 -11.30
CA TYR A 1020 39.04 11.52 -11.76
C TYR A 1020 40.47 11.11 -11.48
N GLY A 1021 41.33 11.30 -12.47
CA GLY A 1021 42.73 10.94 -12.42
C GLY A 1021 43.63 12.08 -12.86
N GLU A 1022 44.74 12.30 -12.15
CA GLU A 1022 45.77 13.26 -12.52
C GLU A 1022 47.16 12.63 -12.55
N VAL A 1023 47.98 13.15 -13.45
CA VAL A 1023 49.41 12.84 -13.56
C VAL A 1023 50.21 14.06 -13.15
N LEU A 1024 51.18 13.86 -12.27
CA LEU A 1024 52.05 14.89 -11.72
C LEU A 1024 53.47 14.76 -12.29
N ALA A 1025 54.08 15.90 -12.62
CA ALA A 1025 55.47 15.98 -13.06
C ALA A 1025 56.47 15.76 -11.91
N PRO A 1026 57.67 15.20 -12.20
CA PRO A 1026 58.76 15.10 -11.22
C PRO A 1026 59.29 16.48 -10.81
N LYS A 1027 59.60 16.62 -9.52
CA LYS A 1027 60.51 17.65 -8.95
C LYS A 1027 60.12 19.12 -9.19
N SER A 1028 59.01 19.50 -8.59
CA SER A 1028 58.77 20.88 -8.16
C SER A 1028 58.42 20.86 -6.66
N ALA A 1029 58.73 21.93 -5.93
CA ALA A 1029 58.30 22.08 -4.52
C ALA A 1029 56.77 22.02 -4.38
N GLU A 1030 56.05 22.32 -5.48
CA GLU A 1030 54.62 22.08 -5.66
C GLU A 1030 54.40 21.20 -6.91
N PRO A 1031 53.81 20.00 -6.79
CA PRO A 1031 53.63 19.10 -7.92
C PRO A 1031 52.73 19.73 -8.99
N VAL A 1032 53.22 19.82 -10.24
CA VAL A 1032 52.48 20.37 -11.39
C VAL A 1032 51.71 19.25 -12.09
N VAL A 1033 50.42 19.47 -12.33
CA VAL A 1033 49.56 18.53 -13.08
C VAL A 1033 49.87 18.64 -14.57
N ILE A 1034 50.20 17.51 -15.20
CA ILE A 1034 50.57 17.39 -16.62
C ILE A 1034 49.58 16.58 -17.46
N GLY A 1035 48.66 15.85 -16.82
CA GLY A 1035 47.60 15.11 -17.49
C GLY A 1035 46.39 14.96 -16.56
N ARG A 1036 45.18 14.97 -17.14
CA ARG A 1036 43.89 14.88 -16.43
C ARG A 1036 42.92 14.04 -17.25
N SER A 1037 42.18 13.17 -16.59
CA SER A 1037 41.08 12.43 -17.18
C SER A 1037 39.95 12.32 -16.17
N ALA A 1038 38.71 12.35 -16.66
CA ALA A 1038 37.50 12.30 -15.85
C ALA A 1038 36.44 11.48 -16.60
N LYS A 1039 35.89 10.45 -15.94
CA LYS A 1039 34.88 9.57 -16.53
C LYS A 1039 33.76 9.30 -15.54
N VAL A 1040 32.56 9.07 -16.06
CA VAL A 1040 31.40 8.54 -15.33
C VAL A 1040 31.17 7.11 -15.77
N PHE A 1041 31.01 6.23 -14.78
CA PHE A 1041 30.61 4.84 -14.96
C PHE A 1041 29.24 4.65 -14.32
N GLU A 1042 28.27 4.14 -15.06
CA GLU A 1042 27.03 3.62 -14.46
C GLU A 1042 27.17 2.11 -14.33
N VAL A 1043 26.95 1.59 -13.13
CA VAL A 1043 27.22 0.19 -12.78
C VAL A 1043 26.01 -0.46 -12.11
N PHE A 1044 25.87 -1.76 -12.35
CA PHE A 1044 24.92 -2.64 -11.67
C PHE A 1044 25.69 -3.71 -10.89
N LEU A 1045 25.37 -3.87 -9.61
CA LEU A 1045 25.92 -4.90 -8.75
C LEU A 1045 24.99 -6.12 -8.78
N ARG A 1046 25.27 -7.08 -9.67
CA ARG A 1046 24.46 -8.29 -9.84
C ARG A 1046 24.78 -9.30 -8.74
N PRO A 1047 23.83 -9.65 -7.86
CA PRO A 1047 24.03 -10.73 -6.90
C PRO A 1047 23.98 -12.08 -7.64
N VAL A 1048 25.00 -12.90 -7.48
CA VAL A 1048 25.03 -14.29 -7.95
C VAL A 1048 24.76 -15.18 -6.74
N ARG A 1049 23.69 -15.99 -6.83
CA ARG A 1049 23.24 -16.81 -5.70
C ARG A 1049 23.55 -18.28 -5.92
N ASP A 1050 23.81 -18.97 -4.83
CA ASP A 1050 23.88 -20.43 -4.82
C ASP A 1050 22.46 -21.01 -4.99
N ASN A 1051 22.30 -21.93 -5.95
CA ASN A 1051 21.00 -22.52 -6.30
C ASN A 1051 20.40 -23.40 -5.18
N ALA A 1052 21.20 -23.87 -4.22
CA ALA A 1052 20.78 -24.73 -3.14
C ALA A 1052 20.49 -23.97 -1.84
N THR A 1053 21.31 -22.98 -1.48
CA THR A 1053 21.12 -22.19 -0.24
C THR A 1053 20.35 -20.90 -0.45
N HIS A 1054 20.24 -20.43 -1.70
CA HIS A 1054 19.67 -19.13 -2.06
C HIS A 1054 20.40 -17.91 -1.45
N GLU A 1055 21.58 -18.14 -0.88
CA GLU A 1055 22.49 -17.11 -0.39
C GLU A 1055 23.31 -16.53 -1.54
N ILE A 1056 23.82 -15.31 -1.35
CA ILE A 1056 24.72 -14.68 -2.33
C ILE A 1056 26.09 -15.34 -2.20
N ASP A 1057 26.57 -15.98 -3.28
CA ASP A 1057 27.91 -16.54 -3.38
C ASP A 1057 28.93 -15.41 -3.62
N HIS A 1058 28.65 -14.57 -4.63
CA HIS A 1058 29.42 -13.36 -4.91
C HIS A 1058 28.57 -12.29 -5.62
N VAL A 1059 29.10 -11.08 -5.69
CA VAL A 1059 28.49 -9.96 -6.41
C VAL A 1059 29.37 -9.60 -7.61
N GLU A 1060 28.77 -9.52 -8.79
CA GLU A 1060 29.44 -9.08 -10.01
C GLU A 1060 29.10 -7.62 -10.32
N CYS A 1061 30.12 -6.80 -10.59
CA CYS A 1061 29.93 -5.42 -11.01
C CYS A 1061 29.90 -5.36 -12.54
N GLU A 1062 28.73 -5.09 -13.11
CA GLU A 1062 28.48 -4.90 -14.53
C GLU A 1062 28.50 -3.41 -14.87
N VAL A 1063 29.32 -3.02 -15.84
CA VAL A 1063 29.37 -1.64 -16.34
C VAL A 1063 28.31 -1.47 -17.42
N LEU A 1064 27.29 -0.66 -17.14
CA LEU A 1064 26.17 -0.39 -18.03
C LEU A 1064 26.53 0.68 -19.07
N SER A 1065 27.23 1.74 -18.63
CA SER A 1065 27.64 2.85 -19.49
C SER A 1065 28.94 3.50 -19.00
N VAL A 1066 29.69 4.09 -19.93
CA VAL A 1066 30.91 4.89 -19.64
C VAL A 1066 30.85 6.16 -20.48
N THR A 1067 31.03 7.32 -19.85
CA THR A 1067 31.00 8.63 -20.52
C THR A 1067 32.15 9.51 -20.02
N ASP A 1068 32.78 10.27 -20.91
CA ASP A 1068 33.80 11.28 -20.55
C ASP A 1068 33.11 12.56 -20.02
N LEU A 1069 33.68 13.17 -18.96
CA LEU A 1069 33.13 14.34 -18.24
C LEU A 1069 33.49 15.71 -18.79
#